data_AF-H1VIY7-F1
#
_entry.id   AF-H1VIY7-F1
#
_cell.length_a   1.000
_cell.length_b   1.000
_cell.length_c   1.000
_cell.angle_alpha   90.00
_cell.angle_beta   90.00
_cell.angle_gamma   90.00
#
_symmetry.space_group_name_H-M   'P 1'
#
loop_
_entity.id
_entity.type
_entity.pdbx_description
1 polymer ?
#
loop_
_entity_poly.entity_id
_entity_poly.type
_entity_poly.pdbx_seq_one_letter_code
_entity_poly.pdbx_strand_id
1 'polypeptide(L)'
;MGIVDSTIGSLGLEAAGVVRQTGPEANALSPGDRVFVFGGGCFSTGIVISEKLCVKIPDSLSFHDAATMPCVFSTVIHGLLDVARLSAGDSVLVHSACGGVGLAALQICKMTGAEIYCTVGSEEKARHLEDAFGIPRERIFNSRDASFLPAVLGATRGRGVDVVLNSLSGDLLHASWSCVAEFGTMVEIGKRDLIGNGRLALNVFELNRSYHGVDLGHLIEVKPKEGNRLLKKIVELYDQGHIGPISPSKVFDAAAVEECFRYMQKGQHIGKIVMSMDGLSRSAQLGSSSSFNPSFDREASYLLVGGLGGLGRLVSNWMVEHGARNLVYLSRNGGGETDDNDSFFFKELADQGCSATAVRGSVTSLADVERAIGAATRPVRGVINLSMVLRDQSFAKMSHEEWETAVGPKVQGTWNLHNACADAGLDLDFFLLFSSISGVVGQRGQANYAAANTFLDAFVQYRQALGLRAGVVDIGAMVDHGYLADNPALMERLTGQGFYGIRIPQLLDALALVIKQSRGEKRPAASASAPGFVNDSQLVIGHRSLTPLADAANRVLWKRDRRMGFYFNSDGDGAATSNDSSDQGALASFVKSAAADPGLLSSPDCSAFMARQIAAHLFRLLLKPAENEDDIDVGMSLQDAGLDSLVAVEMRSWWKGAFGFDISVLEMLGMGSVAALGERAVRGLKECAGEASEGQDGGGEKHDTEGYLKLKMP
;
A
#
# COMPACT_ATOMS: atom_id res chain seq x y z
N MET A 1 9.23 -15.67 1.24
CA MET A 1 9.67 -14.42 0.57
C MET A 1 9.10 -13.27 1.37
N GLY A 2 9.93 -12.30 1.77
CA GLY A 2 9.44 -11.08 2.43
C GLY A 2 8.96 -10.05 1.41
N ILE A 3 8.04 -9.17 1.83
CA ILE A 3 7.61 -8.02 1.05
C ILE A 3 8.74 -6.98 1.11
N VAL A 4 9.17 -6.49 -0.04
CA VAL A 4 10.13 -5.38 -0.16
C VAL A 4 9.40 -4.27 -0.89
N ASP A 5 9.29 -3.10 -0.27
CA ASP A 5 8.67 -1.93 -0.90
C ASP A 5 9.43 -1.58 -2.18
N SER A 6 8.69 -1.48 -3.27
CA SER A 6 9.20 -1.14 -4.61
C SER A 6 8.87 0.31 -4.93
N THR A 7 9.83 1.05 -5.49
CA THR A 7 9.61 2.40 -6.05
C THR A 7 8.71 2.36 -7.29
N ILE A 8 8.64 1.20 -7.96
CA ILE A 8 7.73 0.94 -9.07
C ILE A 8 6.38 0.56 -8.47
N GLY A 9 5.44 1.52 -8.43
CA GLY A 9 4.07 1.36 -7.91
C GLY A 9 3.16 0.46 -8.76
N SER A 10 3.71 -0.45 -9.57
CA SER A 10 2.98 -1.35 -10.46
C SER A 10 3.62 -2.73 -10.53
N LEU A 11 2.80 -3.77 -10.70
CA LEU A 11 3.25 -5.16 -10.74
C LEU A 11 3.91 -5.52 -12.09
N GLY A 12 4.87 -6.44 -12.02
CA GLY A 12 5.55 -7.03 -13.18
C GLY A 12 6.78 -6.24 -13.63
N LEU A 13 7.90 -6.95 -13.80
CA LEU A 13 9.19 -6.40 -14.22
C LEU A 13 9.62 -6.84 -15.61
N GLU A 14 8.98 -7.84 -16.20
CA GLU A 14 9.33 -8.35 -17.53
C GLU A 14 8.09 -8.89 -18.25
N ALA A 15 8.11 -8.86 -19.58
CA ALA A 15 7.07 -9.41 -20.45
C ALA A 15 7.63 -9.72 -21.84
N ALA A 16 6.85 -10.42 -22.65
CA ALA A 16 7.08 -10.54 -24.09
C ALA A 16 5.78 -10.27 -24.84
N GLY A 17 5.88 -9.67 -26.03
CA GLY A 17 4.72 -9.26 -26.81
C GLY A 17 5.08 -8.61 -28.14
N VAL A 18 4.11 -7.86 -28.70
CA VAL A 18 4.23 -7.24 -30.02
C VAL A 18 4.18 -5.72 -29.90
N VAL A 19 5.10 -5.04 -30.58
CA VAL A 19 5.08 -3.57 -30.70
C VAL A 19 3.84 -3.15 -31.49
N ARG A 20 2.97 -2.32 -30.89
CA ARG A 20 1.78 -1.80 -31.56
C ARG A 20 2.01 -0.44 -32.22
N GLN A 21 2.75 0.42 -31.54
CA GLN A 21 3.04 1.79 -31.95
C GLN A 21 4.42 2.19 -31.43
N THR A 22 5.05 3.15 -32.10
CA THR A 22 6.36 3.70 -31.74
C THR A 22 6.25 5.21 -31.52
N GLY A 23 7.01 5.73 -30.56
CA GLY A 23 7.14 7.17 -30.36
C GLY A 23 7.94 7.84 -31.48
N PRO A 24 7.83 9.16 -31.66
CA PRO A 24 8.48 9.89 -32.77
C PRO A 24 10.02 9.79 -32.76
N GLU A 25 10.63 9.56 -31.59
CA GLU A 25 12.08 9.43 -31.43
C GLU A 25 12.55 7.97 -31.38
N ALA A 26 11.64 7.00 -31.44
CA ALA A 26 11.98 5.58 -31.39
C ALA A 26 12.34 5.08 -32.79
N ASN A 27 13.57 4.59 -32.95
CA ASN A 27 14.14 4.22 -34.25
C ASN A 27 14.59 2.74 -34.30
N ALA A 28 14.69 2.06 -33.16
CA ALA A 28 15.22 0.70 -33.10
C ALA A 28 14.16 -0.39 -33.34
N LEU A 29 12.88 -0.05 -33.21
CA LEU A 29 11.74 -0.96 -33.28
C LEU A 29 10.67 -0.41 -34.22
N SER A 30 9.81 -1.28 -34.72
CA SER A 30 8.71 -0.99 -35.63
C SER A 30 7.45 -1.74 -35.21
N PRO A 31 6.24 -1.21 -35.51
CA PRO A 31 5.00 -1.94 -35.28
C PRO A 31 5.04 -3.34 -35.93
N GLY A 32 4.59 -4.36 -35.18
CA GLY A 32 4.63 -5.76 -35.57
C GLY A 32 5.86 -6.53 -35.07
N ASP A 33 6.91 -5.84 -34.61
CA ASP A 33 8.07 -6.52 -34.04
C ASP A 33 7.69 -7.31 -32.78
N ARG A 34 8.20 -8.54 -32.72
CA ARG A 34 8.14 -9.38 -31.52
C ARG A 34 9.27 -8.98 -30.61
N VAL A 35 8.97 -8.68 -29.34
CA VAL A 35 9.96 -8.19 -28.38
C VAL A 35 9.79 -8.87 -27.03
N PHE A 36 10.88 -8.94 -26.26
CA PHE A 36 10.79 -9.01 -24.81
C PHE A 36 11.19 -7.67 -24.19
N VAL A 37 10.69 -7.44 -22.99
CA VAL A 37 10.73 -6.17 -22.28
C VAL A 37 11.21 -6.41 -20.86
N PHE A 38 12.01 -5.48 -20.34
CA PHE A 38 12.45 -5.49 -18.95
C PHE A 38 12.24 -4.10 -18.31
N GLY A 39 11.16 -3.95 -17.56
CA GLY A 39 10.78 -2.73 -16.85
C GLY A 39 9.44 -2.85 -16.11
N GLY A 40 9.07 -1.81 -15.36
CA GLY A 40 7.89 -1.81 -14.49
C GLY A 40 6.55 -1.82 -15.23
N GLY A 41 5.51 -2.36 -14.58
CA GLY A 41 4.13 -2.35 -15.09
C GLY A 41 3.82 -3.43 -16.13
N CYS A 42 4.70 -4.41 -16.30
CA CYS A 42 4.56 -5.46 -17.30
C CYS A 42 3.36 -6.40 -17.06
N PHE A 43 2.74 -6.35 -15.87
CA PHE A 43 1.54 -7.12 -15.57
C PHE A 43 0.27 -6.45 -16.12
N SER A 44 0.20 -6.29 -17.45
CA SER A 44 -0.89 -5.59 -18.13
C SER A 44 -1.10 -6.08 -19.56
N THR A 45 -2.22 -5.69 -20.18
CA THR A 45 -2.54 -6.02 -21.59
C THR A 45 -1.87 -5.08 -22.60
N GLY A 46 -1.21 -4.02 -22.13
CA GLY A 46 -0.47 -3.05 -22.93
C GLY A 46 0.28 -2.07 -22.05
N ILE A 47 1.53 -1.78 -22.42
CA ILE A 47 2.41 -0.83 -21.74
C ILE A 47 3.03 0.15 -22.73
N VAL A 48 3.32 1.34 -22.26
CA VAL A 48 4.21 2.29 -22.94
C VAL A 48 5.53 2.30 -22.18
N ILE A 49 6.62 1.95 -22.86
CA ILE A 49 7.95 1.85 -22.25
C ILE A 49 9.03 2.35 -23.22
N SER A 50 10.16 2.78 -22.68
CA SER A 50 11.31 3.21 -23.49
C SER A 50 11.83 2.09 -24.39
N GLU A 51 12.15 2.39 -25.66
CA GLU A 51 12.78 1.43 -26.58
C GLU A 51 14.11 0.87 -26.06
N LYS A 52 14.76 1.56 -25.09
CA LYS A 52 15.98 1.09 -24.43
C LYS A 52 15.75 -0.15 -23.57
N LEU A 53 14.50 -0.40 -23.15
CA LEU A 53 14.14 -1.54 -22.31
C LEU A 53 13.41 -2.64 -23.10
N CYS A 54 13.52 -2.61 -24.43
CA CYS A 54 12.92 -3.58 -25.34
C CYS A 54 13.94 -4.05 -26.39
N VAL A 55 13.92 -5.34 -26.71
CA VAL A 55 14.76 -5.92 -27.77
C VAL A 55 13.94 -6.92 -28.57
N LYS A 56 14.17 -6.97 -29.90
CA LYS A 56 13.51 -7.93 -30.78
C LYS A 56 13.90 -9.36 -30.42
N ILE A 57 12.93 -10.27 -30.49
CA ILE A 57 13.15 -11.70 -30.27
C ILE A 57 13.11 -12.46 -31.60
N PRO A 58 13.85 -13.57 -31.72
CA PRO A 58 13.76 -14.46 -32.87
C PRO A 58 12.35 -15.03 -33.06
N ASP A 59 11.94 -15.28 -34.30
CA ASP A 59 10.62 -15.83 -34.60
C ASP A 59 10.40 -17.24 -34.04
N SER A 60 11.48 -17.98 -33.83
CA SER A 60 11.50 -19.31 -33.21
C SER A 60 11.16 -19.29 -31.73
N LEU A 61 11.32 -18.14 -31.05
CA LEU A 61 11.11 -18.03 -29.60
C LEU A 61 9.66 -17.64 -29.30
N SER A 62 8.92 -18.54 -28.64
CA SER A 62 7.53 -18.27 -28.24
C SER A 62 7.46 -17.12 -27.23
N PHE A 63 6.32 -16.43 -27.12
CA PHE A 63 6.17 -15.37 -26.12
C PHE A 63 6.23 -15.88 -24.68
N HIS A 64 5.68 -17.08 -24.42
CA HIS A 64 5.77 -17.69 -23.09
C HIS A 64 7.21 -17.95 -22.69
N ASP A 65 8.00 -18.53 -23.61
CA ASP A 65 9.41 -18.80 -23.39
C ASP A 65 10.22 -17.50 -23.25
N ALA A 66 10.02 -16.54 -24.15
CA ALA A 66 10.66 -15.24 -24.12
C ALA A 66 10.41 -14.51 -22.80
N ALA A 67 9.19 -14.59 -22.25
CA ALA A 67 8.84 -13.94 -20.98
C ALA A 67 9.60 -14.51 -19.76
N THR A 68 10.24 -15.67 -19.89
CA THR A 68 11.03 -16.27 -18.80
C THR A 68 12.45 -15.72 -18.68
N MET A 69 12.93 -14.98 -19.69
CA MET A 69 14.36 -14.73 -19.89
C MET A 69 14.89 -13.37 -19.39
N PRO A 70 14.22 -12.21 -19.61
CA PRO A 70 14.83 -10.88 -19.47
C PRO A 70 15.47 -10.61 -18.11
N CYS A 71 14.71 -10.73 -17.03
CA CYS A 71 15.11 -10.39 -15.68
C CYS A 71 16.17 -11.36 -15.15
N VAL A 72 15.92 -12.67 -15.31
CA VAL A 72 16.80 -13.70 -14.75
C VAL A 72 18.16 -13.75 -15.45
N PHE A 73 18.20 -13.69 -16.79
CA PHE A 73 19.48 -13.69 -17.50
C PHE A 73 20.19 -12.35 -17.39
N SER A 74 19.49 -11.21 -17.39
CA SER A 74 20.15 -9.93 -17.14
C SER A 74 20.80 -9.90 -15.76
N THR A 75 20.15 -10.50 -14.74
CA THR A 75 20.71 -10.60 -13.38
C THR A 75 21.99 -11.42 -13.38
N VAL A 76 21.97 -12.58 -14.04
CA VAL A 76 23.10 -13.52 -14.06
C VAL A 76 24.24 -13.04 -14.95
N ILE A 77 23.96 -12.50 -16.13
CA ILE A 77 24.98 -11.93 -17.03
C ILE A 77 25.69 -10.79 -16.29
N HIS A 78 24.95 -9.88 -15.67
CA HIS A 78 25.56 -8.80 -14.93
C HIS A 78 26.33 -9.29 -13.69
N GLY A 79 25.70 -10.14 -12.87
CA GLY A 79 26.29 -10.62 -11.63
C GLY A 79 27.50 -11.54 -11.82
N LEU A 80 27.39 -12.54 -12.70
CA LEU A 80 28.44 -13.54 -12.90
C LEU A 80 29.49 -13.12 -13.94
N LEU A 81 29.08 -12.53 -15.07
CA LEU A 81 30.03 -12.21 -16.15
C LEU A 81 30.64 -10.82 -15.98
N ASP A 82 29.84 -9.78 -15.72
CA ASP A 82 30.38 -8.42 -15.60
C ASP A 82 31.05 -8.18 -14.23
N VAL A 83 30.37 -8.57 -13.13
CA VAL A 83 30.82 -8.29 -11.76
C VAL A 83 31.83 -9.32 -11.26
N ALA A 84 31.44 -10.60 -11.20
CA ALA A 84 32.32 -11.66 -10.71
C ALA A 84 33.41 -12.08 -11.71
N ARG A 85 33.25 -11.73 -13.00
CA ARG A 85 34.17 -12.09 -14.09
C ARG A 85 34.45 -13.60 -14.16
N LEU A 86 33.37 -14.38 -14.02
CA LEU A 86 33.42 -15.83 -14.00
C LEU A 86 34.13 -16.39 -15.24
N SER A 87 35.08 -17.29 -15.00
CA SER A 87 35.94 -17.90 -16.01
C SER A 87 35.87 -19.43 -15.95
N ALA A 88 36.39 -20.09 -16.99
CA ALA A 88 36.44 -21.55 -17.06
C ALA A 88 37.30 -22.11 -15.92
N GLY A 89 36.77 -23.11 -15.21
CA GLY A 89 37.44 -23.74 -14.06
C GLY A 89 37.19 -23.08 -12.71
N ASP A 90 36.58 -21.88 -12.67
CA ASP A 90 36.14 -21.28 -11.40
C ASP A 90 35.03 -22.12 -10.79
N SER A 91 35.01 -22.25 -9.46
CA SER A 91 33.92 -22.91 -8.74
C SER A 91 32.86 -21.90 -8.28
N VAL A 92 31.58 -22.26 -8.44
CA VAL A 92 30.45 -21.38 -8.16
C VAL A 92 29.44 -22.07 -7.26
N LEU A 93 29.04 -21.42 -6.18
CA LEU A 93 27.89 -21.82 -5.36
C LEU A 93 26.65 -21.00 -5.77
N VAL A 94 25.64 -21.68 -6.32
CA VAL A 94 24.36 -21.07 -6.69
C VAL A 94 23.30 -21.44 -5.66
N HIS A 95 22.83 -20.46 -4.89
CA HIS A 95 21.73 -20.68 -3.96
C HIS A 95 20.36 -20.72 -4.65
N SER A 96 19.44 -21.49 -4.09
CA SER A 96 18.07 -21.65 -4.61
C SER A 96 18.04 -22.03 -6.11
N ALA A 97 18.88 -22.99 -6.51
CA ALA A 97 19.22 -23.22 -7.91
C ALA A 97 18.04 -23.61 -8.82
N CYS A 98 16.96 -24.17 -8.26
CA CYS A 98 15.74 -24.47 -9.02
C CYS A 98 14.78 -23.27 -9.19
N GLY A 99 15.13 -22.07 -8.72
CA GLY A 99 14.40 -20.84 -9.02
C GLY A 99 14.79 -20.27 -10.40
N GLY A 100 14.07 -19.23 -10.86
CA GLY A 100 14.34 -18.63 -12.18
C GLY A 100 15.78 -18.13 -12.37
N VAL A 101 16.31 -17.36 -11.42
CA VAL A 101 17.70 -16.87 -11.45
C VAL A 101 18.70 -18.01 -11.32
N GLY A 102 18.40 -18.99 -10.47
CA GLY A 102 19.24 -20.18 -10.28
C GLY A 102 19.42 -20.97 -11.57
N LEU A 103 18.33 -21.30 -12.26
CA LEU A 103 18.39 -22.05 -13.52
C LEU A 103 19.10 -21.26 -14.63
N ALA A 104 18.92 -19.93 -14.68
CA ALA A 104 19.68 -19.07 -15.58
C ALA A 104 21.19 -19.10 -15.27
N ALA A 105 21.55 -19.05 -13.98
CA ALA A 105 22.93 -19.14 -13.51
C ALA A 105 23.59 -20.46 -13.90
N LEU A 106 22.87 -21.57 -13.76
CA LEU A 106 23.38 -22.89 -14.16
C LEU A 106 23.69 -22.97 -15.66
N GLN A 107 22.87 -22.36 -16.52
CA GLN A 107 23.15 -22.30 -17.96
C GLN A 107 24.40 -21.47 -18.26
N ILE A 108 24.55 -20.30 -17.63
CA ILE A 108 25.75 -19.46 -17.80
C ILE A 108 27.01 -20.15 -17.26
N CYS A 109 26.94 -20.80 -16.09
CA CYS A 109 28.08 -21.56 -15.55
C CYS A 109 28.50 -22.69 -16.49
N LYS A 110 27.54 -23.42 -17.09
CA LYS A 110 27.83 -24.45 -18.10
C LYS A 110 28.49 -23.87 -19.35
N MET A 111 27.96 -22.76 -19.87
CA MET A 111 28.54 -22.05 -21.02
C MET A 111 29.99 -21.65 -20.74
N THR A 112 30.28 -21.13 -19.55
CA THR A 112 31.62 -20.68 -19.16
C THR A 112 32.56 -21.83 -18.81
N GLY A 113 32.05 -23.02 -18.48
CA GLY A 113 32.85 -24.16 -18.02
C GLY A 113 33.25 -24.07 -16.54
N ALA A 114 32.42 -23.43 -15.72
CA ALA A 114 32.60 -23.31 -14.29
C ALA A 114 32.16 -24.59 -13.54
N GLU A 115 32.80 -24.87 -12.40
CA GLU A 115 32.45 -26.00 -11.53
C GLU A 115 31.27 -25.63 -10.63
N ILE A 116 30.13 -26.28 -10.83
CA ILE A 116 28.88 -25.92 -10.18
C ILE A 116 28.69 -26.66 -8.86
N TYR A 117 28.46 -25.89 -7.81
CA TYR A 117 27.86 -26.28 -6.54
C TYR A 117 26.54 -25.54 -6.38
N CYS A 118 25.55 -26.16 -5.75
CA CYS A 118 24.24 -25.51 -5.60
C CYS A 118 23.49 -25.92 -4.35
N THR A 119 22.49 -25.11 -4.00
CA THR A 119 21.55 -25.47 -2.93
C THR A 119 20.10 -25.49 -3.40
N VAL A 120 19.32 -26.43 -2.85
CA VAL A 120 17.89 -26.61 -3.13
C VAL A 120 17.10 -26.89 -1.86
N GLY A 121 15.79 -26.61 -1.89
CA GLY A 121 14.91 -26.76 -0.73
C GLY A 121 14.12 -28.07 -0.66
N SER A 122 14.26 -28.98 -1.63
CA SER A 122 13.55 -30.27 -1.66
C SER A 122 14.27 -31.32 -2.49
N GLU A 123 13.98 -32.59 -2.23
CA GLU A 123 14.55 -33.73 -2.97
C GLU A 123 14.11 -33.76 -4.44
N GLU A 124 12.87 -33.35 -4.71
CA GLU A 124 12.35 -33.18 -6.07
C GLU A 124 13.20 -32.19 -6.87
N LYS A 125 13.58 -31.08 -6.23
CA LYS A 125 14.45 -30.06 -6.83
C LYS A 125 15.87 -30.59 -7.05
N ALA A 126 16.40 -31.40 -6.13
CA ALA A 126 17.71 -32.04 -6.32
C ALA A 126 17.72 -32.96 -7.55
N ARG A 127 16.75 -33.89 -7.63
CA ARG A 127 16.62 -34.80 -8.78
C ARG A 127 16.49 -34.07 -10.11
N HIS A 128 15.72 -32.98 -10.13
CA HIS A 128 15.62 -32.16 -11.34
C HIS A 128 16.98 -31.62 -11.82
N LEU A 129 17.85 -31.18 -10.90
CA LEU A 129 19.20 -30.70 -11.26
C LEU A 129 20.13 -31.82 -11.71
N GLU A 130 20.00 -33.02 -11.14
CA GLU A 130 20.71 -34.21 -11.60
C GLU A 130 20.29 -34.56 -13.03
N ASP A 131 18.99 -34.69 -13.29
CA ASP A 131 18.44 -35.16 -14.55
C ASP A 131 18.59 -34.12 -15.68
N ALA A 132 18.24 -32.86 -15.42
CA ALA A 132 18.20 -31.81 -16.45
C ALA A 132 19.54 -31.09 -16.61
N PHE A 133 20.34 -31.00 -15.53
CA PHE A 133 21.61 -30.29 -15.55
C PHE A 133 22.84 -31.18 -15.40
N GLY A 134 22.70 -32.47 -15.08
CA GLY A 134 23.84 -33.38 -14.91
C GLY A 134 24.74 -32.98 -13.74
N ILE A 135 24.20 -32.26 -12.75
CA ILE A 135 24.95 -31.84 -11.57
C ILE A 135 25.04 -33.05 -10.63
N PRO A 136 26.25 -33.51 -10.24
CA PRO A 136 26.39 -34.66 -9.35
C PRO A 136 25.74 -34.41 -7.98
N ARG A 137 25.11 -35.44 -7.40
CA ARG A 137 24.37 -35.34 -6.13
C ARG A 137 25.20 -34.75 -5.00
N GLU A 138 26.49 -35.09 -4.96
CA GLU A 138 27.46 -34.62 -3.98
C GLU A 138 27.76 -33.11 -4.04
N ARG A 139 27.30 -32.42 -5.11
CA ARG A 139 27.40 -30.96 -5.27
C ARG A 139 26.05 -30.24 -5.08
N ILE A 140 25.02 -30.95 -4.62
CA ILE A 140 23.67 -30.42 -4.38
C ILE A 140 23.35 -30.47 -2.88
N PHE A 141 23.29 -29.31 -2.23
CA PHE A 141 23.11 -29.17 -0.78
C PHE A 141 21.74 -28.59 -0.39
N ASN A 142 21.43 -28.59 0.91
CA ASN A 142 20.19 -28.03 1.44
C ASN A 142 20.24 -26.49 1.50
N SER A 143 19.19 -25.81 1.04
CA SER A 143 19.09 -24.34 1.06
C SER A 143 18.35 -23.76 2.27
N ARG A 144 17.76 -24.59 3.13
CA ARG A 144 16.88 -24.16 4.24
C ARG A 144 17.59 -23.99 5.58
N ASP A 145 18.81 -24.48 5.67
CA ASP A 145 19.64 -24.41 6.88
C ASP A 145 21.12 -24.23 6.49
N ALA A 146 21.98 -24.00 7.48
CA ALA A 146 23.40 -23.75 7.27
C ALA A 146 24.24 -25.01 6.99
N SER A 147 23.63 -26.20 6.81
CA SER A 147 24.37 -27.45 6.57
C SER A 147 25.16 -27.44 5.26
N PHE A 148 24.80 -26.56 4.31
CA PHE A 148 25.58 -26.40 3.08
C PHE A 148 27.00 -25.89 3.33
N LEU A 149 27.26 -25.11 4.39
CA LEU A 149 28.60 -24.57 4.66
C LEU A 149 29.63 -25.68 4.88
N PRO A 150 29.48 -26.59 5.87
CA PRO A 150 30.43 -27.68 6.06
C PRO A 150 30.44 -28.64 4.86
N ALA A 151 29.33 -28.81 4.14
CA ALA A 151 29.26 -29.67 2.96
C ALA A 151 30.06 -29.10 1.77
N VAL A 152 29.93 -27.80 1.49
CA VAL A 152 30.71 -27.09 0.46
C VAL A 152 32.18 -27.12 0.81
N LEU A 153 32.55 -26.83 2.07
CA LEU A 153 33.94 -26.91 2.51
C LEU A 153 34.48 -28.33 2.38
N GLY A 154 33.71 -29.36 2.75
CA GLY A 154 34.10 -30.75 2.55
C GLY A 154 34.35 -31.09 1.08
N ALA A 155 33.42 -30.71 0.20
CA ALA A 155 33.51 -30.96 -1.24
C ALA A 155 34.62 -30.16 -1.94
N THR A 156 35.06 -29.05 -1.36
CA THR A 156 36.15 -28.18 -1.86
C THR A 156 37.45 -28.33 -1.07
N ARG A 157 37.56 -29.34 -0.20
CA ARG A 157 38.75 -29.63 0.64
C ARG A 157 39.19 -28.44 1.51
N GLY A 158 38.22 -27.73 2.06
CA GLY A 158 38.40 -26.57 2.95
C GLY A 158 38.65 -25.25 2.22
N ARG A 159 38.71 -25.25 0.88
CA ARG A 159 39.00 -24.04 0.10
C ARG A 159 37.83 -23.06 0.05
N GLY A 160 36.60 -23.57 -0.02
CA GLY A 160 35.44 -22.77 -0.42
C GLY A 160 35.33 -22.66 -1.95
N VAL A 161 34.47 -21.75 -2.42
CA VAL A 161 34.20 -21.51 -3.85
C VAL A 161 34.62 -20.11 -4.31
N ASP A 162 34.98 -19.98 -5.59
CA ASP A 162 35.47 -18.73 -6.17
C ASP A 162 34.37 -17.67 -6.26
N VAL A 163 33.15 -18.08 -6.58
CA VAL A 163 31.99 -17.19 -6.67
C VAL A 163 30.80 -17.76 -5.91
N VAL A 164 30.12 -16.92 -5.13
CA VAL A 164 28.82 -17.29 -4.52
C VAL A 164 27.75 -16.36 -5.08
N LEU A 165 26.74 -16.91 -5.74
CA LEU A 165 25.52 -16.19 -6.11
C LEU A 165 24.49 -16.38 -4.99
N ASN A 166 24.38 -15.38 -4.12
CA ASN A 166 23.56 -15.46 -2.92
C ASN A 166 22.20 -14.79 -3.06
N SER A 167 21.17 -15.49 -2.61
CA SER A 167 19.80 -14.99 -2.43
C SER A 167 19.24 -15.29 -1.04
N LEU A 168 20.03 -15.91 -0.17
CA LEU A 168 19.66 -16.24 1.21
C LEU A 168 19.94 -15.05 2.11
N SER A 169 19.31 -15.02 3.29
CA SER A 169 19.29 -13.85 4.18
C SER A 169 19.62 -14.22 5.62
N GLY A 170 20.03 -13.24 6.44
CA GLY A 170 20.38 -13.44 7.85
C GLY A 170 21.55 -14.42 8.03
N ASP A 171 21.42 -15.36 8.96
CA ASP A 171 22.50 -16.32 9.28
C ASP A 171 22.94 -17.16 8.07
N LEU A 172 22.02 -17.45 7.15
CA LEU A 172 22.36 -18.18 5.93
C LEU A 172 23.23 -17.33 4.99
N LEU A 173 23.03 -16.01 4.92
CA LEU A 173 23.92 -15.11 4.19
C LEU A 173 25.34 -15.16 4.77
N HIS A 174 25.47 -15.17 6.10
CA HIS A 174 26.78 -15.27 6.76
C HIS A 174 27.45 -16.62 6.52
N ALA A 175 26.68 -17.71 6.49
CA ALA A 175 27.18 -19.03 6.11
C ALA A 175 27.64 -19.03 4.64
N SER A 176 26.87 -18.44 3.73
CA SER A 176 27.25 -18.25 2.32
C SER A 176 28.52 -17.43 2.17
N TRP A 177 28.67 -16.35 2.95
CA TRP A 177 29.87 -15.52 2.95
C TRP A 177 31.12 -16.27 3.43
N SER A 178 30.93 -17.21 4.36
CA SER A 178 31.99 -18.10 4.83
C SER A 178 32.37 -19.18 3.80
N CYS A 179 31.53 -19.43 2.79
CA CYS A 179 31.84 -20.34 1.69
C CYS A 179 32.74 -19.72 0.62
N VAL A 180 32.89 -18.39 0.58
CA VAL A 180 33.73 -17.71 -0.42
C VAL A 180 35.19 -18.03 -0.18
N ALA A 181 35.92 -18.46 -1.21
CA ALA A 181 37.34 -18.77 -1.14
C ALA A 181 38.19 -17.50 -0.94
N GLU A 182 39.48 -17.67 -0.66
CA GLU A 182 40.45 -16.57 -0.79
C GLU A 182 40.43 -16.02 -2.22
N PHE A 183 40.49 -14.70 -2.39
CA PHE A 183 40.28 -13.98 -3.67
C PHE A 183 38.90 -14.13 -4.31
N GLY A 184 37.96 -14.82 -3.64
CA GLY A 184 36.62 -15.06 -4.16
C GLY A 184 35.68 -13.85 -4.08
N THR A 185 34.55 -13.98 -4.77
CA THR A 185 33.53 -12.91 -4.88
C THR A 185 32.15 -13.38 -4.45
N MET A 186 31.51 -12.61 -3.57
CA MET A 186 30.07 -12.74 -3.27
C MET A 186 29.27 -11.81 -4.18
N VAL A 187 28.28 -12.36 -4.86
CA VAL A 187 27.26 -11.64 -5.62
C VAL A 187 25.94 -11.76 -4.87
N GLU A 188 25.58 -10.71 -4.13
CA GLU A 188 24.35 -10.61 -3.34
C GLU A 188 23.22 -10.04 -4.20
N ILE A 189 22.18 -10.83 -4.44
CA ILE A 189 20.96 -10.39 -5.14
C ILE A 189 19.75 -10.26 -4.19
N GLY A 190 19.90 -10.66 -2.92
CA GLY A 190 18.90 -10.48 -1.88
C GLY A 190 18.88 -9.04 -1.37
N LYS A 191 17.68 -8.47 -1.20
CA LYS A 191 17.50 -7.09 -0.71
C LYS A 191 17.26 -6.99 0.80
N ARG A 192 16.86 -8.08 1.47
CA ARG A 192 16.37 -8.04 2.86
C ARG A 192 17.41 -7.45 3.82
N ASP A 193 18.62 -8.00 3.82
CA ASP A 193 19.68 -7.55 4.71
C ASP A 193 20.27 -6.20 4.26
N LEU A 194 20.31 -5.91 2.95
CA LEU A 194 20.77 -4.62 2.44
C LEU A 194 19.87 -3.46 2.90
N ILE A 195 18.54 -3.61 2.77
CA ILE A 195 17.56 -2.61 3.23
C ILE A 195 17.52 -2.55 4.76
N GLY A 196 17.66 -3.71 5.42
CA GLY A 196 17.67 -3.83 6.88
C GLY A 196 18.95 -3.35 7.56
N ASN A 197 19.89 -2.73 6.83
CA ASN A 197 21.21 -2.30 7.34
C ASN A 197 21.98 -3.45 8.04
N GLY A 198 21.98 -4.62 7.41
CA GLY A 198 22.70 -5.81 7.86
C GLY A 198 24.20 -5.54 8.03
N ARG A 199 24.82 -6.21 8.99
CA ARG A 199 26.23 -6.03 9.34
C ARG A 199 27.07 -7.13 8.74
N LEU A 200 28.12 -6.79 8.00
CA LEU A 200 29.07 -7.75 7.45
C LEU A 200 30.36 -7.78 8.28
N ALA A 201 30.86 -8.97 8.59
CA ALA A 201 32.14 -9.13 9.28
C ALA A 201 33.28 -8.72 8.34
N LEU A 202 34.15 -7.80 8.78
CA LEU A 202 35.22 -7.24 7.94
C LEU A 202 36.50 -8.10 7.91
N ASN A 203 36.71 -8.96 8.90
CA ASN A 203 37.92 -9.78 9.02
C ASN A 203 38.15 -10.71 7.82
N VAL A 204 37.08 -11.24 7.23
CA VAL A 204 37.12 -12.09 6.04
C VAL A 204 37.64 -11.40 4.76
N PHE A 205 37.69 -10.06 4.73
CA PHE A 205 38.27 -9.32 3.60
C PHE A 205 39.80 -9.37 3.60
N GLU A 206 40.46 -9.75 4.70
CA GLU A 206 41.91 -9.98 4.75
C GLU A 206 42.38 -11.04 3.74
N LEU A 207 41.47 -11.92 3.34
CA LEU A 207 41.66 -12.96 2.32
C LEU A 207 41.37 -12.46 0.89
N ASN A 208 41.45 -11.14 0.66
CA ASN A 208 41.19 -10.46 -0.63
C ASN A 208 39.82 -10.78 -1.25
N ARG A 209 38.81 -11.02 -0.41
CA ARG A 209 37.45 -11.30 -0.87
C ARG A 209 36.75 -10.02 -1.32
N SER A 210 35.86 -10.14 -2.30
CA SER A 210 35.01 -9.05 -2.77
C SER A 210 33.54 -9.33 -2.48
N TYR A 211 32.76 -8.30 -2.15
CA TYR A 211 31.33 -8.39 -1.90
C TYR A 211 30.59 -7.35 -2.76
N HIS A 212 29.64 -7.80 -3.57
CA HIS A 212 28.86 -6.96 -4.46
C HIS A 212 27.37 -7.14 -4.25
N GLY A 213 26.68 -6.06 -3.86
CA GLY A 213 25.22 -5.98 -3.95
C GLY A 213 24.79 -5.65 -5.38
N VAL A 214 23.92 -6.47 -5.96
CA VAL A 214 23.42 -6.32 -7.33
C VAL A 214 21.91 -6.06 -7.31
N ASP A 215 21.53 -4.82 -7.59
CA ASP A 215 20.14 -4.41 -7.79
C ASP A 215 19.88 -4.07 -9.25
N LEU A 216 19.40 -5.06 -10.00
CA LEU A 216 19.14 -4.90 -11.43
C LEU A 216 17.98 -3.93 -11.71
N GLY A 217 16.99 -3.85 -10.82
CA GLY A 217 15.86 -2.92 -10.97
C GLY A 217 16.34 -1.46 -10.92
N HIS A 218 17.18 -1.14 -9.94
CA HIS A 218 17.79 0.18 -9.83
C HIS A 218 18.74 0.47 -11.00
N LEU A 219 19.51 -0.54 -11.46
CA LEU A 219 20.42 -0.38 -12.60
C LEU A 219 19.68 0.06 -13.86
N ILE A 220 18.56 -0.56 -14.20
CA ILE A 220 17.84 -0.21 -15.43
C ILE A 220 17.07 1.11 -15.32
N GLU A 221 16.65 1.49 -14.12
CA GLU A 221 15.99 2.76 -13.83
C GLU A 221 16.95 3.93 -14.07
N VAL A 222 18.17 3.84 -13.50
CA VAL A 222 19.18 4.91 -13.59
C VAL A 222 19.99 4.83 -14.88
N LYS A 223 20.26 3.62 -15.38
CA LYS A 223 21.11 3.35 -16.56
C LYS A 223 20.39 2.45 -17.57
N PRO A 224 19.30 2.92 -18.23
CA PRO A 224 18.51 2.11 -19.17
C PRO A 224 19.30 1.60 -20.39
N LYS A 225 20.41 2.25 -20.75
CA LYS A 225 21.32 1.77 -21.80
C LYS A 225 22.01 0.46 -21.42
N GLU A 226 22.33 0.26 -20.14
CA GLU A 226 22.87 -1.01 -19.64
C GLU A 226 21.81 -2.12 -19.69
N GLY A 227 20.56 -1.78 -19.35
CA GLY A 227 19.42 -2.68 -19.59
C GLY A 227 19.38 -3.16 -21.04
N ASN A 228 19.46 -2.23 -22.00
CA ASN A 228 19.47 -2.59 -23.43
C ASN A 228 20.64 -3.52 -23.81
N ARG A 229 21.85 -3.25 -23.29
CA ARG A 229 23.04 -4.07 -23.54
C ARG A 229 22.81 -5.50 -23.05
N LEU A 230 22.30 -5.67 -21.83
CA LEU A 230 22.02 -6.97 -21.23
C LEU A 230 20.96 -7.72 -22.06
N LEU A 231 19.85 -7.06 -22.42
CA LEU A 231 18.80 -7.66 -23.26
C LEU A 231 19.32 -8.11 -24.63
N LYS A 232 20.18 -7.31 -25.28
CA LYS A 232 20.84 -7.71 -26.55
C LYS A 232 21.75 -8.91 -26.36
N LYS A 233 22.49 -8.96 -25.24
CA LYS A 233 23.37 -10.10 -24.94
C LYS A 233 22.59 -11.39 -24.73
N ILE A 234 21.39 -11.32 -24.15
CA ILE A 234 20.49 -12.48 -24.04
C ILE A 234 20.15 -13.04 -25.42
N VAL A 235 19.72 -12.20 -26.36
CA VAL A 235 19.40 -12.65 -27.73
C VAL A 235 20.63 -13.24 -28.40
N GLU A 236 21.79 -12.58 -28.28
CA GLU A 236 23.04 -13.06 -28.85
C GLU A 236 23.42 -14.47 -28.34
N LEU A 237 23.36 -14.68 -27.01
CA LEU A 237 23.68 -15.98 -26.41
C LEU A 237 22.63 -17.05 -26.74
N TYR A 238 21.37 -16.66 -26.90
CA TYR A 238 20.31 -17.55 -27.33
C TYR A 238 20.52 -18.02 -28.78
N ASP A 239 20.82 -17.09 -29.69
CA ASP A 239 21.09 -17.41 -31.11
C ASP A 239 22.35 -18.26 -31.28
N GLN A 240 23.35 -18.09 -30.40
CA GLN A 240 24.55 -18.93 -30.33
C GLN A 240 24.28 -20.33 -29.73
N GLY A 241 23.08 -20.57 -29.19
CA GLY A 241 22.71 -21.83 -28.55
C GLY A 241 23.35 -22.05 -27.17
N HIS A 242 23.89 -21.00 -26.55
CA HIS A 242 24.51 -21.07 -25.22
C HIS A 242 23.49 -21.04 -24.09
N ILE A 243 22.36 -20.35 -24.30
CA ILE A 243 21.26 -20.28 -23.35
C ILE A 243 19.93 -20.59 -24.02
N GLY A 244 18.96 -21.02 -23.24
CA GLY A 244 17.57 -21.25 -23.64
C GLY A 244 16.59 -20.70 -22.61
N PRO A 245 15.28 -20.81 -22.88
CA PRO A 245 14.23 -20.40 -21.96
C PRO A 245 14.33 -21.14 -20.62
N ILE A 246 13.80 -20.55 -19.55
CA ILE A 246 13.79 -21.22 -18.24
C ILE A 246 12.71 -22.29 -18.24
N SER A 247 13.14 -23.55 -18.19
CA SER A 247 12.28 -24.73 -18.16
C SER A 247 12.57 -25.58 -16.91
N PRO A 248 11.53 -26.12 -16.23
CA PRO A 248 10.11 -25.95 -16.52
C PRO A 248 9.57 -24.53 -16.21
N SER A 249 8.49 -24.15 -16.89
CA SER A 249 7.71 -22.96 -16.54
C SER A 249 6.22 -23.28 -16.42
N LYS A 250 5.55 -22.72 -15.41
CA LYS A 250 4.10 -22.88 -15.21
C LYS A 250 3.39 -21.65 -15.79
N VAL A 251 2.52 -21.86 -16.77
CA VAL A 251 1.70 -20.79 -17.37
C VAL A 251 0.33 -20.76 -16.71
N PHE A 252 -0.12 -19.57 -16.31
CA PHE A 252 -1.50 -19.29 -15.87
C PHE A 252 -2.17 -18.33 -16.85
N ASP A 253 -3.48 -18.45 -17.01
CA ASP A 253 -4.29 -17.44 -17.69
C ASP A 253 -4.51 -16.22 -16.78
N ALA A 254 -4.58 -15.02 -17.34
CA ALA A 254 -4.82 -13.78 -16.60
C ALA A 254 -6.09 -13.83 -15.71
N ALA A 255 -7.12 -14.58 -16.10
CA ALA A 255 -8.31 -14.79 -15.27
C ALA A 255 -8.01 -15.55 -13.97
N ALA A 256 -6.92 -16.34 -13.94
CA ALA A 256 -6.48 -17.11 -12.78
C ALA A 256 -5.39 -16.39 -11.96
N VAL A 257 -5.35 -15.05 -11.99
CA VAL A 257 -4.32 -14.25 -11.30
C VAL A 257 -4.17 -14.60 -9.82
N GLU A 258 -5.28 -14.75 -9.10
CA GLU A 258 -5.24 -15.08 -7.67
C GLU A 258 -4.63 -16.47 -7.42
N GLU A 259 -5.01 -17.47 -8.21
CA GLU A 259 -4.43 -18.82 -8.15
C GLU A 259 -2.93 -18.80 -8.45
N CYS A 260 -2.50 -18.02 -9.45
CA CYS A 260 -1.10 -17.85 -9.80
C CYS A 260 -0.28 -17.31 -8.62
N PHE A 261 -0.75 -16.25 -7.95
CA PHE A 261 -0.05 -15.69 -6.78
C PHE A 261 -0.05 -16.67 -5.59
N ARG A 262 -1.16 -17.39 -5.34
CA ARG A 262 -1.18 -18.45 -4.32
C ARG A 262 -0.20 -19.58 -4.64
N TYR A 263 -0.09 -19.99 -5.90
CA TYR A 263 0.87 -21.00 -6.34
C TYR A 263 2.32 -20.53 -6.13
N MET A 264 2.62 -19.27 -6.46
CA MET A 264 3.92 -18.65 -6.23
C MET A 264 4.28 -18.62 -4.73
N GLN A 265 3.33 -18.25 -3.87
CA GLN A 265 3.51 -18.10 -2.42
C GLN A 265 3.96 -19.40 -1.74
N LYS A 266 3.50 -20.56 -2.23
CA LYS A 266 3.91 -21.88 -1.70
C LYS A 266 5.42 -22.15 -1.85
N GLY A 267 6.13 -21.47 -2.76
CA GLY A 267 7.58 -21.64 -2.97
C GLY A 267 8.01 -23.01 -3.50
N GLN A 268 7.05 -23.85 -3.89
CA GLN A 268 7.29 -25.23 -4.36
C GLN A 268 7.64 -25.30 -5.85
N HIS A 269 7.37 -24.24 -6.62
CA HIS A 269 7.64 -24.19 -8.05
C HIS A 269 9.13 -24.37 -8.39
N ILE A 270 9.37 -24.90 -9.60
CA ILE A 270 10.67 -24.96 -10.27
C ILE A 270 10.59 -24.02 -11.48
N GLY A 271 11.65 -23.24 -11.70
CA GLY A 271 11.75 -22.28 -12.79
C GLY A 271 10.85 -21.07 -12.63
N LYS A 272 10.18 -20.66 -13.71
CA LYS A 272 9.41 -19.41 -13.78
C LYS A 272 7.90 -19.68 -13.82
N ILE A 273 7.14 -18.74 -13.28
CA ILE A 273 5.69 -18.67 -13.43
C ILE A 273 5.41 -17.56 -14.44
N VAL A 274 4.62 -17.86 -15.46
CA VAL A 274 4.29 -16.94 -16.56
C VAL A 274 2.79 -16.69 -16.55
N MET A 275 2.41 -15.42 -16.65
CA MET A 275 1.02 -15.04 -16.84
C MET A 275 0.75 -14.81 -18.33
N SER A 276 -0.19 -15.56 -18.90
CA SER A 276 -0.66 -15.35 -20.25
C SER A 276 -1.75 -14.30 -20.27
N MET A 277 -1.58 -13.31 -21.13
CA MET A 277 -2.61 -12.30 -21.43
C MET A 277 -3.44 -12.69 -22.66
N ASP A 278 -3.20 -13.87 -23.23
CA ASP A 278 -3.96 -14.38 -24.36
C ASP A 278 -5.41 -14.68 -23.95
N GLY A 279 -6.36 -14.58 -24.89
CA GLY A 279 -7.73 -14.99 -24.63
C GLY A 279 -8.53 -14.10 -23.67
N LEU A 280 -7.93 -13.02 -23.11
CA LEU A 280 -8.65 -11.95 -22.42
C LEU A 280 -9.64 -11.29 -23.38
N SER A 281 -10.85 -11.84 -23.47
CA SER A 281 -11.95 -11.24 -24.18
C SER A 281 -12.24 -9.87 -23.56
N ARG A 282 -12.45 -8.83 -24.38
CA ARG A 282 -12.88 -7.50 -23.89
C ARG A 282 -14.16 -7.56 -23.03
N SER A 283 -14.89 -8.68 -23.05
CA SER A 283 -16.09 -8.92 -22.26
C SER A 283 -15.86 -9.69 -20.95
N ALA A 284 -14.63 -10.14 -20.64
CA ALA A 284 -14.36 -10.78 -19.37
C ALA A 284 -14.49 -9.71 -18.27
N GLN A 285 -15.46 -9.91 -17.39
CA GLN A 285 -15.80 -9.09 -16.24
C GLN A 285 -14.70 -9.11 -15.16
N LEU A 286 -13.44 -8.91 -15.54
CA LEU A 286 -12.48 -8.29 -14.63
C LEU A 286 -13.01 -6.89 -14.44
N GLY A 287 -13.74 -6.67 -13.33
CA GLY A 287 -14.39 -5.40 -13.03
C GLY A 287 -13.41 -4.27 -13.35
N SER A 288 -13.74 -3.45 -14.35
CA SER A 288 -12.87 -2.36 -14.77
C SER A 288 -12.88 -1.30 -13.67
N SER A 289 -12.14 -1.54 -12.60
CA SER A 289 -11.65 -0.46 -11.78
C SER A 289 -10.41 0.09 -12.48
N SER A 290 -10.61 0.64 -13.68
CA SER A 290 -9.73 1.75 -14.06
C SER A 290 -10.03 2.81 -13.01
N SER A 291 -9.07 3.07 -12.11
CA SER A 291 -9.13 4.26 -11.26
C SER A 291 -9.47 5.43 -12.19
N PHE A 292 -10.66 6.00 -12.04
CA PHE A 292 -11.05 7.12 -12.87
C PHE A 292 -10.21 8.30 -12.41
N ASN A 293 -9.18 8.64 -13.18
CA ASN A 293 -8.42 9.86 -12.94
C ASN A 293 -9.15 10.99 -13.68
N PRO A 294 -9.72 11.97 -12.98
CA PRO A 294 -10.36 13.09 -13.66
C PRO A 294 -9.31 13.88 -14.45
N SER A 295 -9.76 14.49 -15.54
CA SER A 295 -8.94 15.46 -16.28
C SER A 295 -9.68 16.78 -16.30
N PHE A 296 -9.02 17.82 -15.79
CA PHE A 296 -9.52 19.17 -15.74
C PHE A 296 -8.98 19.96 -16.94
N ASP A 297 -9.87 20.70 -17.61
CA ASP A 297 -9.49 21.60 -18.70
C ASP A 297 -8.55 22.70 -18.16
N ARG A 298 -7.41 22.86 -18.83
CA ARG A 298 -6.37 23.85 -18.51
C ARG A 298 -6.83 25.27 -18.86
N GLU A 299 -7.72 25.40 -19.83
CA GLU A 299 -8.25 26.70 -20.29
C GLU A 299 -9.54 27.11 -19.56
N ALA A 300 -9.92 26.40 -18.50
CA ALA A 300 -11.07 26.71 -17.66
C ALA A 300 -10.67 27.24 -16.27
N SER A 301 -11.62 27.92 -15.62
CA SER A 301 -11.54 28.32 -14.21
C SER A 301 -12.44 27.47 -13.32
N TYR A 302 -12.01 27.25 -12.07
CA TYR A 302 -12.75 26.50 -11.07
C TYR A 302 -12.95 27.33 -9.80
N LEU A 303 -14.20 27.50 -9.37
CA LEU A 303 -14.56 28.27 -8.19
C LEU A 303 -14.65 27.36 -6.96
N LEU A 304 -13.79 27.59 -5.97
CA LEU A 304 -13.75 26.86 -4.71
C LEU A 304 -14.18 27.76 -3.55
N VAL A 305 -15.41 27.56 -3.07
CA VAL A 305 -15.93 28.28 -1.91
C VAL A 305 -15.45 27.60 -0.63
N GLY A 306 -14.76 28.34 0.24
CA GLY A 306 -14.11 27.75 1.42
C GLY A 306 -12.86 26.92 1.08
N GLY A 307 -12.33 27.04 -0.15
CA GLY A 307 -11.20 26.24 -0.64
C GLY A 307 -9.85 26.52 0.04
N LEU A 308 -9.73 27.58 0.85
CA LEU A 308 -8.51 27.91 1.59
C LEU A 308 -8.40 27.17 2.95
N GLY A 309 -9.42 26.40 3.33
CA GLY A 309 -9.35 25.49 4.49
C GLY A 309 -8.54 24.22 4.21
N GLY A 310 -8.24 23.44 5.24
CA GLY A 310 -7.36 22.26 5.14
C GLY A 310 -7.74 21.27 4.02
N LEU A 311 -9.01 20.87 3.92
CA LEU A 311 -9.46 19.99 2.83
C LEU A 311 -9.41 20.67 1.46
N GLY A 312 -9.73 21.96 1.39
CA GLY A 312 -9.77 22.69 0.13
C GLY A 312 -8.41 22.81 -0.54
N ARG A 313 -7.34 22.99 0.24
CA ARG A 313 -5.96 23.04 -0.28
C ARG A 313 -5.54 21.71 -0.90
N LEU A 314 -5.86 20.61 -0.23
CA LEU A 314 -5.56 19.26 -0.73
C LEU A 314 -6.34 18.95 -2.01
N VAL A 315 -7.62 19.32 -2.05
CA VAL A 315 -8.44 19.20 -3.27
C VAL A 315 -7.88 20.07 -4.39
N SER A 316 -7.39 21.26 -4.09
CA SER A 316 -6.80 22.17 -5.09
C SER A 316 -5.53 21.59 -5.69
N ASN A 317 -4.61 21.08 -4.88
CA ASN A 317 -3.39 20.40 -5.36
C ASN A 317 -3.74 19.21 -6.24
N TRP A 318 -4.67 18.35 -5.79
CA TRP A 318 -5.16 17.24 -6.58
C TRP A 318 -5.76 17.70 -7.92
N MET A 319 -6.54 18.79 -7.95
CA MET A 319 -7.07 19.34 -9.20
C MET A 319 -5.95 19.81 -10.14
N VAL A 320 -4.90 20.45 -9.61
CA VAL A 320 -3.75 20.92 -10.40
C VAL A 320 -2.94 19.76 -10.98
N GLU A 321 -2.67 18.72 -10.19
CA GLU A 321 -2.04 17.48 -10.64
C GLU A 321 -2.84 16.83 -11.78
N HIS A 322 -4.17 16.99 -11.77
CA HIS A 322 -5.09 16.48 -12.78
C HIS A 322 -5.45 17.48 -13.90
N GLY A 323 -4.72 18.60 -14.00
CA GLY A 323 -4.77 19.51 -15.15
C GLY A 323 -5.40 20.89 -14.89
N ALA A 324 -5.97 21.17 -13.72
CA ALA A 324 -6.51 22.50 -13.44
C ALA A 324 -5.40 23.55 -13.41
N ARG A 325 -5.63 24.72 -14.02
CA ARG A 325 -4.62 25.79 -14.10
C ARG A 325 -5.12 27.16 -13.68
N ASN A 326 -6.41 27.31 -13.38
CA ASN A 326 -6.98 28.58 -12.92
C ASN A 326 -7.99 28.30 -11.80
N LEU A 327 -7.63 28.66 -10.57
CA LEU A 327 -8.46 28.46 -9.38
C LEU A 327 -8.90 29.81 -8.81
N VAL A 328 -10.19 29.94 -8.51
CA VAL A 328 -10.78 31.10 -7.87
C VAL A 328 -11.32 30.68 -6.50
N TYR A 329 -10.94 31.39 -5.45
CA TYR A 329 -11.35 31.11 -4.08
C TYR A 329 -12.30 32.18 -3.57
N LEU A 330 -13.46 31.79 -3.04
CA LEU A 330 -14.32 32.67 -2.28
C LEU A 330 -14.21 32.33 -0.79
N SER A 331 -13.69 33.26 0.00
CA SER A 331 -13.47 33.08 1.44
C SER A 331 -13.63 34.40 2.20
N ARG A 332 -14.13 34.33 3.44
CA ARG A 332 -14.29 35.51 4.31
C ARG A 332 -12.97 36.22 4.62
N ASN A 333 -11.88 35.45 4.62
CA ASN A 333 -10.54 35.92 4.93
C ASN A 333 -9.65 36.04 3.67
N GLY A 334 -10.18 35.75 2.47
CA GLY A 334 -9.38 35.76 1.24
C GLY A 334 -8.81 37.14 0.94
N GLY A 335 -7.53 37.22 0.57
CA GLY A 335 -6.89 38.45 0.11
C GLY A 335 -6.51 39.46 1.21
N GLY A 336 -6.40 39.03 2.47
CA GLY A 336 -5.79 39.86 3.52
C GLY A 336 -4.25 39.80 3.45
N GLU A 337 -3.58 40.94 3.65
CA GLU A 337 -2.10 41.07 3.66
C GLU A 337 -1.38 40.31 4.78
N THR A 338 -2.09 39.57 5.65
CA THR A 338 -1.57 39.10 6.95
C THR A 338 -1.67 37.59 7.18
N ASP A 339 -1.91 36.75 6.17
CA ASP A 339 -1.90 35.29 6.35
C ASP A 339 -0.80 34.65 5.49
N ASP A 340 0.40 34.54 6.06
CA ASP A 340 1.58 33.95 5.40
C ASP A 340 1.27 32.58 4.77
N ASN A 341 0.36 31.81 5.39
CA ASN A 341 -0.06 30.49 4.91
C ASN A 341 -0.82 30.51 3.58
N ASP A 342 -1.61 31.55 3.29
CA ASP A 342 -2.28 31.69 1.98
C ASP A 342 -1.25 32.00 0.88
N SER A 343 -0.28 32.86 1.19
CA SER A 343 0.80 33.25 0.28
C SER A 343 1.70 32.06 -0.10
N PHE A 344 2.13 31.25 0.88
CA PHE A 344 2.92 30.05 0.62
C PHE A 344 2.19 29.06 -0.29
N PHE A 345 0.90 28.83 -0.04
CA PHE A 345 0.11 27.92 -0.84
C PHE A 345 -0.16 28.44 -2.25
N PHE A 346 -0.42 29.73 -2.44
CA PHE A 346 -0.53 30.29 -3.79
C PHE A 346 0.78 30.24 -4.56
N LYS A 347 1.91 30.40 -3.87
CA LYS A 347 3.22 30.16 -4.47
C LYS A 347 3.40 28.70 -4.87
N GLU A 348 3.04 27.75 -4.02
CA GLU A 348 3.06 26.31 -4.33
C GLU A 348 2.23 25.98 -5.58
N LEU A 349 1.02 26.54 -5.70
CA LEU A 349 0.18 26.38 -6.90
C LEU A 349 0.83 27.04 -8.13
N ALA A 350 1.45 28.21 -7.97
CA ALA A 350 2.14 28.91 -9.05
C ALA A 350 3.37 28.13 -9.55
N ASP A 351 4.13 27.51 -8.66
CA ASP A 351 5.28 26.65 -9.00
C ASP A 351 4.83 25.38 -9.77
N GLN A 352 3.57 24.95 -9.59
CA GLN A 352 2.92 23.89 -10.39
C GLN A 352 2.28 24.42 -11.70
N GLY A 353 2.42 25.72 -11.98
CA GLY A 353 1.89 26.38 -13.16
C GLY A 353 0.40 26.75 -13.08
N CYS A 354 -0.20 26.79 -11.89
CA CYS A 354 -1.59 27.16 -11.67
C CYS A 354 -1.73 28.60 -11.14
N SER A 355 -2.64 29.38 -11.72
CA SER A 355 -3.02 30.68 -11.19
C SER A 355 -4.09 30.54 -10.10
N ALA A 356 -3.95 31.33 -9.02
CA ALA A 356 -4.87 31.37 -7.90
C ALA A 356 -5.35 32.81 -7.68
N THR A 357 -6.67 33.01 -7.57
CA THR A 357 -7.27 34.31 -7.28
C THR A 357 -8.19 34.20 -6.07
N ALA A 358 -7.92 34.97 -5.02
CA ALA A 358 -8.75 35.00 -3.83
C ALA A 358 -9.68 36.21 -3.85
N VAL A 359 -10.98 35.96 -3.66
CA VAL A 359 -12.02 36.99 -3.52
C VAL A 359 -12.54 36.96 -2.09
N ARG A 360 -12.40 38.11 -1.41
CA ARG A 360 -12.94 38.29 -0.07
C ARG A 360 -14.46 38.39 -0.12
N GLY A 361 -15.14 37.53 0.62
CA GLY A 361 -16.59 37.58 0.72
C GLY A 361 -17.22 36.36 1.39
N SER A 362 -18.55 36.39 1.51
CA SER A 362 -19.35 35.27 2.00
C SER A 362 -20.21 34.70 0.89
N VAL A 363 -20.26 33.38 0.78
CA VAL A 363 -21.18 32.69 -0.15
C VAL A 363 -22.66 33.00 0.13
N THR A 364 -22.99 33.41 1.36
CA THR A 364 -24.35 33.85 1.74
C THR A 364 -24.74 35.20 1.14
N SER A 365 -23.79 35.95 0.58
CA SER A 365 -24.02 37.18 -0.18
C SER A 365 -23.98 36.88 -1.67
N LEU A 366 -25.09 37.08 -2.38
CA LEU A 366 -25.16 36.87 -3.83
C LEU A 366 -24.14 37.75 -4.57
N ALA A 367 -24.03 39.02 -4.17
CA ALA A 367 -23.07 39.96 -4.76
C ALA A 367 -21.61 39.52 -4.61
N ASP A 368 -21.27 38.79 -3.54
CA ASP A 368 -19.92 38.27 -3.34
C ASP A 368 -19.63 37.07 -4.25
N VAL A 369 -20.65 36.22 -4.45
CA VAL A 369 -20.59 35.10 -5.40
C VAL A 369 -20.44 35.61 -6.83
N GLU A 370 -21.21 36.62 -7.23
CA GLU A 370 -21.11 37.26 -8.54
C GLU A 370 -19.71 37.87 -8.78
N ARG A 371 -19.15 38.56 -7.77
CA ARG A 371 -17.77 39.05 -7.85
C ARG A 371 -16.75 37.92 -7.99
N ALA A 372 -16.94 36.80 -7.31
CA ALA A 372 -16.05 35.65 -7.44
C ALA A 372 -16.12 35.03 -8.85
N ILE A 373 -17.31 34.89 -9.43
CA ILE A 373 -17.47 34.44 -10.82
C ILE A 373 -16.80 35.43 -11.79
N GLY A 374 -17.02 36.74 -11.58
CA GLY A 374 -16.44 37.80 -12.41
C GLY A 374 -14.91 37.95 -12.31
N ALA A 375 -14.29 37.44 -11.24
CA ALA A 375 -12.83 37.44 -11.07
C ALA A 375 -12.13 36.33 -11.88
N ALA A 376 -12.87 35.38 -12.44
CA ALA A 376 -12.31 34.31 -13.25
C ALA A 376 -11.73 34.88 -14.57
N THR A 377 -10.48 34.53 -14.87
CA THR A 377 -9.79 34.93 -16.11
C THR A 377 -10.16 34.06 -17.31
N ARG A 378 -10.80 32.92 -17.05
CA ARG A 378 -11.24 31.91 -18.02
C ARG A 378 -12.70 31.51 -17.75
N PRO A 379 -13.39 30.85 -18.71
CA PRO A 379 -14.74 30.35 -18.47
C PRO A 379 -14.79 29.43 -17.25
N VAL A 380 -15.70 29.71 -16.32
CA VAL A 380 -15.89 28.87 -15.14
C VAL A 380 -16.57 27.58 -15.56
N ARG A 381 -15.88 26.43 -15.38
CA ARG A 381 -16.39 25.10 -15.73
C ARG A 381 -16.70 24.24 -14.50
N GLY A 382 -16.25 24.63 -13.31
CA GLY A 382 -16.55 23.85 -12.11
C GLY A 382 -16.73 24.73 -10.89
N VAL A 383 -17.64 24.31 -10.02
CA VAL A 383 -17.91 24.93 -8.73
C VAL A 383 -17.83 23.86 -7.65
N ILE A 384 -17.10 24.14 -6.57
CA ILE A 384 -17.05 23.31 -5.37
C ILE A 384 -17.42 24.17 -4.16
N ASN A 385 -18.46 23.77 -3.43
CA ASN A 385 -18.81 24.38 -2.15
C ASN A 385 -18.29 23.53 -0.99
N LEU A 386 -17.17 23.95 -0.41
CA LEU A 386 -16.56 23.35 0.79
C LEU A 386 -16.88 24.14 2.06
N SER A 387 -17.73 25.17 1.97
CA SER A 387 -17.98 26.05 3.12
C SER A 387 -18.64 25.31 4.27
N MET A 388 -18.11 25.56 5.47
CA MET A 388 -18.57 24.94 6.70
C MET A 388 -18.34 25.90 7.86
N VAL A 389 -19.34 26.00 8.73
CA VAL A 389 -19.21 26.55 10.08
C VAL A 389 -19.96 25.62 11.03
N LEU A 390 -19.32 25.23 12.14
CA LEU A 390 -19.93 24.38 13.16
C LEU A 390 -20.41 25.23 14.35
N ARG A 391 -21.59 24.87 14.86
CA ARG A 391 -22.22 25.42 16.07
C ARG A 391 -22.93 24.27 16.80
N ASP A 392 -22.11 23.37 17.34
CA ASP A 392 -22.60 22.15 17.98
C ASP A 392 -23.27 22.50 19.31
N GLN A 393 -24.56 22.18 19.42
CA GLN A 393 -25.38 22.44 20.59
C GLN A 393 -26.54 21.44 20.66
N SER A 394 -26.94 21.08 21.87
CA SER A 394 -28.19 20.33 22.08
C SER A 394 -29.38 21.12 21.51
N PHE A 395 -30.27 20.46 20.78
CA PHE A 395 -31.36 21.15 20.08
C PHE A 395 -32.21 22.05 21.00
N ALA A 396 -32.48 21.60 22.23
CA ALA A 396 -33.26 22.36 23.22
C ALA A 396 -32.59 23.67 23.69
N LYS A 397 -31.27 23.81 23.52
CA LYS A 397 -30.51 25.01 23.91
C LYS A 397 -29.98 25.80 22.72
N MET A 398 -30.22 25.33 21.50
CA MET A 398 -29.69 25.93 20.29
C MET A 398 -30.40 27.24 20.02
N SER A 399 -29.66 28.33 19.93
CA SER A 399 -30.22 29.63 19.55
C SER A 399 -30.50 29.68 18.05
N HIS A 400 -31.39 30.60 17.63
CA HIS A 400 -31.65 30.82 16.21
C HIS A 400 -30.40 31.34 15.48
N GLU A 401 -29.54 32.10 16.15
CA GLU A 401 -28.27 32.58 15.58
C GLU A 401 -27.29 31.42 15.32
N GLU A 402 -27.18 30.47 16.26
CA GLU A 402 -26.36 29.27 16.10
C GLU A 402 -26.88 28.37 14.96
N TRP A 403 -28.20 28.32 14.78
CA TRP A 403 -28.84 27.65 13.65
C TRP A 403 -28.45 28.31 12.32
N GLU A 404 -28.75 29.61 12.16
CA GLU A 404 -28.48 30.36 10.93
C GLU A 404 -27.00 30.35 10.55
N THR A 405 -26.11 30.45 11.54
CA THR A 405 -24.66 30.44 11.33
C THR A 405 -24.16 29.14 10.68
N ALA A 406 -24.68 27.99 11.12
CA ALA A 406 -24.27 26.69 10.57
C ALA A 406 -24.98 26.36 9.25
N VAL A 407 -26.23 26.79 9.10
CA VAL A 407 -27.08 26.49 7.94
C VAL A 407 -26.76 27.38 6.73
N GLY A 408 -26.55 28.68 6.97
CA GLY A 408 -26.43 29.70 5.94
C GLY A 408 -25.44 29.37 4.80
N PRO A 409 -24.17 29.02 5.08
CA PRO A 409 -23.18 28.74 4.03
C PRO A 409 -23.55 27.57 3.11
N LYS A 410 -24.26 26.57 3.63
CA LYS A 410 -24.68 25.39 2.87
C LYS A 410 -26.01 25.60 2.16
N VAL A 411 -26.99 26.21 2.80
CA VAL A 411 -28.33 26.39 2.22
C VAL A 411 -28.36 27.64 1.34
N GLN A 412 -28.34 28.83 1.95
CA GLN A 412 -28.37 30.08 1.22
C GLN A 412 -27.17 30.23 0.29
N GLY A 413 -25.98 29.78 0.73
CA GLY A 413 -24.78 29.80 -0.10
C GLY A 413 -24.89 28.98 -1.38
N THR A 414 -25.38 27.75 -1.29
CA THR A 414 -25.61 26.90 -2.46
C THR A 414 -26.68 27.47 -3.37
N TRP A 415 -27.73 28.07 -2.80
CA TRP A 415 -28.78 28.75 -3.58
C TRP A 415 -28.23 29.96 -4.34
N ASN A 416 -27.37 30.77 -3.71
CA ASN A 416 -26.71 31.90 -4.38
C ASN A 416 -25.79 31.43 -5.51
N LEU A 417 -25.00 30.37 -5.28
CA LEU A 417 -24.15 29.78 -6.31
C LEU A 417 -24.98 29.29 -7.50
N HIS A 418 -26.11 28.63 -7.24
CA HIS A 418 -27.02 28.16 -8.27
C HIS A 418 -27.53 29.30 -9.16
N ASN A 419 -28.08 30.35 -8.55
CA ASN A 419 -28.66 31.47 -9.26
C ASN A 419 -27.59 32.25 -10.02
N ALA A 420 -26.48 32.59 -9.36
CA ALA A 420 -25.39 33.33 -10.00
C ALA A 420 -24.78 32.56 -11.20
N CYS A 421 -24.67 31.23 -11.12
CA CYS A 421 -24.21 30.43 -12.26
C CYS A 421 -25.24 30.40 -13.40
N ALA A 422 -26.53 30.34 -13.08
CA ALA A 422 -27.61 30.37 -14.07
C ALA A 422 -27.71 31.73 -14.76
N ASP A 423 -27.66 32.82 -13.99
CA ASP A 423 -27.71 34.20 -14.48
C ASP A 423 -26.51 34.54 -15.36
N ALA A 424 -25.32 34.02 -15.02
CA ALA A 424 -24.11 34.14 -15.84
C ALA A 424 -24.07 33.18 -17.04
N GLY A 425 -25.05 32.28 -17.20
CA GLY A 425 -25.12 31.34 -18.32
C GLY A 425 -23.98 30.32 -18.36
N LEU A 426 -23.47 29.89 -17.20
CA LEU A 426 -22.30 29.01 -17.13
C LEU A 426 -22.63 27.57 -17.54
N ASP A 427 -21.83 27.04 -18.47
CA ASP A 427 -21.85 25.63 -18.87
C ASP A 427 -20.83 24.84 -18.04
N LEU A 428 -21.27 24.36 -16.88
CA LEU A 428 -20.42 23.66 -15.92
C LEU A 428 -20.23 22.19 -16.30
N ASP A 429 -19.00 21.69 -16.14
CA ASP A 429 -18.68 20.27 -16.15
C ASP A 429 -19.17 19.58 -14.88
N PHE A 430 -19.06 20.25 -13.73
CA PHE A 430 -19.50 19.75 -12.42
C PHE A 430 -19.91 20.89 -11.48
N PHE A 431 -20.81 20.57 -10.54
CA PHE A 431 -21.19 21.42 -9.42
C PHE A 431 -21.22 20.54 -8.17
N LEU A 432 -20.23 20.69 -7.31
CA LEU A 432 -19.91 19.71 -6.27
C LEU A 432 -20.14 20.29 -4.88
N LEU A 433 -20.82 19.55 -4.03
CA LEU A 433 -21.18 19.96 -2.68
C LEU A 433 -20.53 19.06 -1.65
N PHE A 434 -19.86 19.64 -0.67
CA PHE A 434 -19.33 18.89 0.47
C PHE A 434 -20.40 18.84 1.55
N SER A 435 -20.96 17.66 1.74
CA SER A 435 -21.95 17.34 2.76
C SER A 435 -21.29 16.50 3.86
N SER A 436 -22.10 15.89 4.71
CA SER A 436 -21.65 15.12 5.86
C SER A 436 -22.60 13.97 6.11
N ILE A 437 -22.02 12.84 6.51
CA ILE A 437 -22.76 11.66 6.99
C ILE A 437 -23.80 12.01 8.06
N SER A 438 -23.59 13.09 8.83
CA SER A 438 -24.55 13.59 9.82
C SER A 438 -25.90 13.99 9.21
N GLY A 439 -25.96 14.41 7.93
CA GLY A 439 -27.21 14.66 7.21
C GLY A 439 -27.98 13.38 6.85
N VAL A 440 -27.29 12.24 6.79
CA VAL A 440 -27.87 10.93 6.47
C VAL A 440 -28.38 10.26 7.75
N VAL A 441 -27.52 10.11 8.75
CA VAL A 441 -27.79 9.30 9.95
C VAL A 441 -28.02 10.12 11.23
N GLY A 442 -27.82 11.43 11.17
CA GLY A 442 -27.89 12.30 12.34
C GLY A 442 -26.62 12.24 13.19
N GLN A 443 -26.37 13.33 13.92
CA GLN A 443 -25.33 13.39 14.95
C GLN A 443 -25.84 14.19 16.16
N ARG A 444 -25.57 13.68 17.37
CA ARG A 444 -26.01 14.35 18.60
C ARG A 444 -25.30 15.70 18.72
N GLY A 445 -26.08 16.75 18.97
CA GLY A 445 -25.57 18.12 19.07
C GLY A 445 -25.40 18.84 17.73
N GLN A 446 -25.72 18.21 16.60
CA GLN A 446 -25.50 18.77 15.26
C GLN A 446 -26.80 18.90 14.47
N ALA A 447 -27.92 19.28 15.12
CA ALA A 447 -29.22 19.36 14.45
C ALA A 447 -29.23 20.38 13.29
N ASN A 448 -28.66 21.57 13.51
CA ASN A 448 -28.45 22.59 12.48
C ASN A 448 -27.58 22.09 11.32
N TYR A 449 -26.43 21.49 11.64
CA TYR A 449 -25.48 21.00 10.65
C TYR A 449 -26.04 19.83 9.85
N ALA A 450 -26.69 18.86 10.49
CA ALA A 450 -27.36 17.76 9.83
C ALA A 450 -28.44 18.27 8.87
N ALA A 451 -29.31 19.19 9.31
CA ALA A 451 -30.35 19.78 8.46
C ALA A 451 -29.77 20.48 7.22
N ALA A 452 -28.68 21.23 7.39
CA ALA A 452 -28.00 21.91 6.29
C ALA A 452 -27.41 20.93 5.26
N ASN A 453 -26.88 19.79 5.71
CA ASN A 453 -26.32 18.75 4.84
C ASN A 453 -27.42 17.96 4.13
N THR A 454 -28.50 17.58 4.82
CA THR A 454 -29.68 16.97 4.18
C THR A 454 -30.27 17.86 3.08
N PHE A 455 -30.22 19.19 3.24
CA PHE A 455 -30.60 20.11 2.17
C PHE A 455 -29.69 19.97 0.94
N LEU A 456 -28.36 19.85 1.11
CA LEU A 456 -27.44 19.68 -0.03
C LEU A 456 -27.76 18.40 -0.81
N ASP A 457 -28.06 17.31 -0.10
CA ASP A 457 -28.43 16.02 -0.70
C ASP A 457 -29.70 16.14 -1.55
N ALA A 458 -30.72 16.82 -1.03
CA ALA A 458 -31.95 17.10 -1.75
C ALA A 458 -31.74 18.12 -2.89
N PHE A 459 -30.85 19.09 -2.70
CA PHE A 459 -30.55 20.12 -3.70
C PHE A 459 -29.88 19.52 -4.95
N VAL A 460 -29.02 18.52 -4.79
CA VAL A 460 -28.45 17.78 -5.94
C VAL A 460 -29.58 17.19 -6.79
N GLN A 461 -30.57 16.55 -6.16
CA GLN A 461 -31.70 15.96 -6.87
C GLN A 461 -32.52 17.04 -7.60
N TYR A 462 -32.81 18.16 -6.92
CA TYR A 462 -33.48 19.30 -7.53
C TYR A 462 -32.73 19.83 -8.76
N ARG A 463 -31.42 20.08 -8.63
CA ARG A 463 -30.60 20.63 -9.71
C ARG A 463 -30.49 19.68 -10.89
N GLN A 464 -30.38 18.37 -10.64
CA GLN A 464 -30.38 17.35 -11.69
C GLN A 464 -31.74 17.21 -12.39
N ALA A 465 -32.86 17.39 -11.68
CA ALA A 465 -34.19 17.41 -12.28
C ALA A 465 -34.35 18.56 -13.28
N LEU A 466 -33.58 19.65 -13.15
CA LEU A 466 -33.47 20.73 -14.13
C LEU A 466 -32.52 20.41 -15.30
N GLY A 467 -31.93 19.21 -15.34
CA GLY A 467 -30.93 18.82 -16.34
C GLY A 467 -29.54 19.42 -16.11
N LEU A 468 -29.29 20.02 -14.93
CA LEU A 468 -28.05 20.70 -14.61
C LEU A 468 -27.12 19.80 -13.80
N ARG A 469 -25.80 19.97 -14.00
CA ARG A 469 -24.77 19.20 -13.29
C ARG A 469 -24.84 19.48 -11.80
N ALA A 470 -24.83 18.41 -10.99
CA ALA A 470 -24.71 18.48 -9.54
C ALA A 470 -24.23 17.14 -8.98
N GLY A 471 -23.47 17.18 -7.88
CA GLY A 471 -23.09 16.02 -7.11
C GLY A 471 -22.74 16.40 -5.67
N VAL A 472 -22.84 15.45 -4.76
CA VAL A 472 -22.59 15.65 -3.33
C VAL A 472 -21.83 14.47 -2.75
N VAL A 473 -20.89 14.77 -1.85
CA VAL A 473 -20.18 13.75 -1.06
C VAL A 473 -20.54 13.96 0.41
N ASP A 474 -21.13 12.94 1.03
CA ASP A 474 -21.42 12.89 2.46
C ASP A 474 -20.19 12.35 3.20
N ILE A 475 -19.41 13.27 3.73
CA ILE A 475 -18.08 12.99 4.28
C ILE A 475 -18.21 12.48 5.72
N GLY A 476 -17.57 11.34 6.01
CA GLY A 476 -17.40 10.79 7.35
C GLY A 476 -16.32 11.51 8.17
N ALA A 477 -15.89 10.87 9.27
CA ALA A 477 -14.86 11.42 10.15
C ALA A 477 -13.48 11.45 9.45
N MET A 478 -12.98 12.63 9.06
CA MET A 478 -11.65 12.77 8.45
C MET A 478 -10.55 12.76 9.51
N VAL A 479 -9.60 11.84 9.42
CA VAL A 479 -8.63 11.58 10.52
C VAL A 479 -7.25 12.18 10.31
N ASP A 480 -6.88 12.45 9.07
CA ASP A 480 -5.56 12.91 8.68
C ASP A 480 -5.50 14.42 8.47
N HIS A 481 -6.57 15.04 7.94
CA HIS A 481 -6.63 16.48 7.68
C HIS A 481 -8.02 17.08 7.90
N GLY A 482 -8.06 18.40 8.15
CA GLY A 482 -9.29 19.15 8.38
C GLY A 482 -9.70 19.22 9.85
N TYR A 483 -10.92 19.72 10.11
CA TYR A 483 -11.37 20.10 11.46
C TYR A 483 -11.15 19.01 12.52
N LEU A 484 -11.38 17.75 12.18
CA LEU A 484 -11.30 16.67 13.14
C LEU A 484 -9.84 16.27 13.46
N ALA A 485 -8.93 16.29 12.47
CA ALA A 485 -7.49 16.10 12.69
C ALA A 485 -6.90 17.20 13.59
N ASP A 486 -7.42 18.42 13.49
CA ASP A 486 -7.05 19.55 14.36
C ASP A 486 -7.63 19.43 15.79
N ASN A 487 -8.45 18.40 16.08
CA ASN A 487 -9.11 18.18 17.38
C ASN A 487 -8.90 16.73 17.91
N PRO A 488 -7.69 16.39 18.42
CA PRO A 488 -7.34 15.02 18.85
C PRO A 488 -8.27 14.39 19.90
N ALA A 489 -8.79 15.19 20.84
CA ALA A 489 -9.73 14.71 21.85
C ALA A 489 -11.09 14.30 21.27
N LEU A 490 -11.55 15.00 20.22
CA LEU A 490 -12.76 14.64 19.50
C LEU A 490 -12.55 13.36 18.68
N MET A 491 -11.38 13.22 18.07
CA MET A 491 -10.94 12.02 17.37
C MET A 491 -10.97 10.77 18.26
N GLU A 492 -10.31 10.82 19.43
CA GLU A 492 -10.28 9.70 20.37
C GLU A 492 -11.70 9.30 20.80
N ARG A 493 -12.57 10.28 21.07
CA ARG A 493 -13.96 10.04 21.44
C ARG A 493 -14.76 9.35 20.33
N LEU A 494 -14.59 9.76 19.07
CA LEU A 494 -15.31 9.16 17.94
C LEU A 494 -14.82 7.73 17.66
N THR A 495 -13.51 7.50 17.68
CA THR A 495 -12.93 6.17 17.54
C THR A 495 -13.41 5.24 18.66
N GLY A 496 -13.40 5.71 19.92
CA GLY A 496 -13.93 4.97 21.06
C GLY A 496 -15.44 4.70 21.03
N GLN A 497 -16.19 5.42 20.17
CA GLN A 497 -17.61 5.17 19.91
C GLN A 497 -17.87 4.19 18.74
N GLY A 498 -16.81 3.71 18.10
CA GLY A 498 -16.87 2.75 17.00
C GLY A 498 -17.02 3.39 15.61
N PHE A 499 -16.76 4.69 15.46
CA PHE A 499 -16.76 5.36 14.15
C PHE A 499 -15.52 4.97 13.33
N TYR A 500 -15.71 4.72 12.05
CA TYR A 500 -14.61 4.56 11.10
C TYR A 500 -14.09 5.92 10.60
N GLY A 501 -12.76 6.07 10.65
CA GLY A 501 -12.06 7.23 10.13
C GLY A 501 -11.70 7.09 8.66
N ILE A 502 -11.95 8.14 7.86
CA ILE A 502 -11.51 8.24 6.46
C ILE A 502 -10.30 9.16 6.34
N ARG A 503 -9.52 8.94 5.28
CA ARG A 503 -8.35 9.71 4.89
C ARG A 503 -8.54 10.35 3.53
N ILE A 504 -7.65 11.28 3.20
CA ILE A 504 -7.71 12.08 1.97
C ILE A 504 -7.80 11.25 0.68
N PRO A 505 -7.06 10.15 0.47
CA PRO A 505 -7.20 9.37 -0.76
C PRO A 505 -8.64 8.91 -1.03
N GLN A 506 -9.36 8.49 0.02
CA GLN A 506 -10.76 8.04 -0.11
C GLN A 506 -11.70 9.21 -0.44
N LEU A 507 -11.41 10.42 0.07
CA LEU A 507 -12.12 11.62 -0.35
C LEU A 507 -11.86 11.92 -1.84
N LEU A 508 -10.60 11.94 -2.27
CA LEU A 508 -10.24 12.25 -3.66
C LEU A 508 -10.85 11.25 -4.66
N ASP A 509 -10.85 9.96 -4.33
CA ASP A 509 -11.53 8.92 -5.12
C ASP A 509 -13.04 9.18 -5.21
N ALA A 510 -13.67 9.56 -4.09
CA ALA A 510 -15.09 9.92 -4.07
C ALA A 510 -15.39 11.14 -4.93
N LEU A 511 -14.55 12.17 -4.90
CA LEU A 511 -14.69 13.35 -5.76
C LEU A 511 -14.57 12.96 -7.24
N ALA A 512 -13.60 12.12 -7.58
CA ALA A 512 -13.42 11.62 -8.94
C ALA A 512 -14.67 10.90 -9.45
N LEU A 513 -15.24 9.99 -8.64
CA LEU A 513 -16.45 9.25 -8.96
C LEU A 513 -17.66 10.18 -9.16
N VAL A 514 -17.89 11.11 -8.22
CA VAL A 514 -19.02 12.02 -8.29
C VAL A 514 -18.88 13.00 -9.46
N ILE A 515 -17.67 13.48 -9.77
CA ILE A 515 -17.42 14.31 -10.97
C ILE A 515 -17.78 13.53 -12.23
N LYS A 516 -17.39 12.26 -12.35
CA LYS A 516 -17.73 11.40 -13.48
C LYS A 516 -19.25 11.24 -13.63
N GLN A 517 -19.94 10.93 -12.53
CA GLN A 517 -21.39 10.69 -12.52
C GLN A 517 -22.19 11.97 -12.76
N SER A 518 -21.67 13.13 -12.33
CA SER A 518 -22.34 14.41 -12.53
C SER A 518 -22.54 14.74 -14.01
N ARG A 519 -21.75 14.16 -14.93
CA ARG A 519 -21.75 14.45 -16.38
C ARG A 519 -23.04 14.07 -17.12
N GLY A 520 -24.00 13.42 -16.47
CA GLY A 520 -25.36 13.27 -17.00
C GLY A 520 -25.45 12.35 -18.23
N GLU A 521 -24.55 11.38 -18.39
CA GLU A 521 -24.84 10.27 -19.27
C GLU A 521 -26.07 9.56 -18.72
N LYS A 522 -27.21 9.73 -19.40
CA LYS A 522 -28.40 8.92 -19.15
C LYS A 522 -27.96 7.48 -19.28
N ARG A 523 -27.84 6.78 -18.14
CA ARG A 523 -27.72 5.34 -18.14
C ARG A 523 -28.90 4.83 -18.99
N PRO A 524 -28.68 4.05 -20.07
CA PRO A 524 -29.79 3.36 -20.71
C PRO A 524 -30.47 2.58 -19.60
N ALA A 525 -31.80 2.79 -19.42
CA ALA A 525 -32.59 2.28 -18.31
C ALA A 525 -32.11 0.89 -17.87
N ALA A 526 -31.19 0.86 -16.91
CA ALA A 526 -30.45 -0.34 -16.60
C ALA A 526 -31.27 -1.06 -15.54
N SER A 527 -32.10 -1.97 -16.04
CA SER A 527 -32.80 -3.02 -15.30
C SER A 527 -33.72 -2.52 -14.18
N ALA A 528 -35.02 -2.72 -14.38
CA ALA A 528 -36.08 -2.63 -13.37
C ALA A 528 -35.93 -3.66 -12.22
N SER A 529 -34.71 -3.98 -11.79
CA SER A 529 -34.40 -5.05 -10.84
C SER A 529 -33.80 -4.59 -9.51
N ALA A 530 -33.52 -3.29 -9.31
CA ALA A 530 -33.17 -2.77 -7.98
C ALA A 530 -34.44 -2.27 -7.29
N PRO A 531 -34.92 -2.91 -6.21
CA PRO A 531 -36.10 -2.45 -5.48
C PRO A 531 -35.72 -1.24 -4.62
N GLY A 532 -35.62 -0.04 -5.21
CA GLY A 532 -35.34 1.17 -4.44
C GLY A 532 -35.00 2.42 -5.27
N PHE A 533 -35.11 3.58 -4.64
CA PHE A 533 -34.58 4.84 -5.16
C PHE A 533 -33.06 4.88 -4.99
N VAL A 534 -32.34 5.27 -6.04
CA VAL A 534 -30.88 5.44 -6.04
C VAL A 534 -30.55 6.78 -6.71
N ASN A 535 -29.69 7.57 -6.07
CA ASN A 535 -29.10 8.77 -6.66
C ASN A 535 -27.60 8.55 -6.81
N ASP A 536 -27.16 8.23 -8.03
CA ASP A 536 -25.75 7.97 -8.34
C ASP A 536 -24.84 9.19 -8.14
N SER A 537 -25.38 10.39 -7.90
CA SER A 537 -24.58 11.61 -7.66
C SER A 537 -24.51 12.02 -6.20
N GLN A 538 -24.99 11.18 -5.29
CA GLN A 538 -24.78 11.29 -3.86
C GLN A 538 -23.93 10.10 -3.39
N LEU A 539 -22.74 10.37 -2.86
CA LEU A 539 -21.85 9.34 -2.37
C LEU A 539 -21.56 9.53 -0.89
N VAL A 540 -21.86 8.52 -0.08
CA VAL A 540 -21.53 8.50 1.36
C VAL A 540 -20.22 7.77 1.57
N ILE A 541 -19.27 8.43 2.24
CA ILE A 541 -17.97 7.84 2.56
C ILE A 541 -17.75 7.78 4.08
N GLY A 542 -17.07 6.73 4.54
CA GLY A 542 -16.77 6.54 5.96
C GLY A 542 -17.96 6.05 6.80
N HIS A 543 -19.06 5.67 6.17
CA HIS A 543 -20.17 5.01 6.86
C HIS A 543 -19.81 3.55 7.15
N ARG A 544 -19.00 3.31 8.19
CA ARG A 544 -18.63 1.97 8.68
C ARG A 544 -18.52 2.00 10.20
N SER A 545 -18.80 0.88 10.86
CA SER A 545 -18.46 0.70 12.27
C SER A 545 -17.20 -0.13 12.41
N LEU A 546 -16.31 0.27 13.32
CA LEU A 546 -15.11 -0.49 13.69
C LEU A 546 -15.43 -1.67 14.62
N THR A 547 -16.64 -1.70 15.17
CA THR A 547 -17.11 -2.73 16.11
C THR A 547 -18.36 -3.38 15.51
N PRO A 548 -18.57 -4.70 15.66
CA PRO A 548 -19.82 -5.33 15.24
C PRO A 548 -21.04 -4.57 15.76
N LEU A 549 -22.08 -4.44 14.92
CA LEU A 549 -23.29 -3.72 15.34
C LEU A 549 -24.04 -4.44 16.44
N ALA A 550 -23.90 -5.76 16.59
CA ALA A 550 -24.49 -6.50 17.69
C ALA A 550 -23.84 -6.14 19.06
N ASP A 551 -22.57 -5.74 19.07
CA ASP A 551 -21.77 -5.55 20.28
C ASP A 551 -22.40 -4.53 21.24
N ALA A 552 -22.56 -4.92 22.51
CA ALA A 552 -23.13 -4.10 23.57
C ALA A 552 -22.30 -2.84 23.88
N ALA A 553 -21.02 -2.78 23.53
CA ALA A 553 -20.13 -1.63 23.65
C ALA A 553 -20.22 -0.67 22.46
N ASN A 554 -20.78 -1.08 21.32
CA ASN A 554 -20.92 -0.21 20.15
C ASN A 554 -21.87 0.98 20.45
N ARG A 555 -21.44 2.21 20.15
CA ARG A 555 -22.16 3.46 20.43
C ARG A 555 -22.53 4.25 19.17
N VAL A 556 -22.34 3.70 17.96
CA VAL A 556 -22.74 4.41 16.74
C VAL A 556 -24.24 4.66 16.73
N LEU A 557 -24.64 5.89 16.39
CA LEU A 557 -26.04 6.34 16.54
C LEU A 557 -27.01 5.61 15.62
N TRP A 558 -26.54 5.19 14.46
CA TRP A 558 -27.31 4.51 13.43
C TRP A 558 -27.41 2.99 13.62
N LYS A 559 -26.85 2.44 14.70
CA LYS A 559 -26.94 1.01 15.06
C LYS A 559 -28.38 0.49 15.18
N ARG A 560 -29.38 1.36 15.31
CA ARG A 560 -30.81 0.96 15.37
C ARG A 560 -31.65 1.55 14.25
N ASP A 561 -31.00 2.16 13.25
CA ASP A 561 -31.70 2.79 12.15
C ASP A 561 -32.13 1.74 11.13
N ARG A 562 -33.43 1.60 10.88
CA ARG A 562 -33.97 0.62 9.91
C ARG A 562 -33.47 0.85 8.49
N ARG A 563 -33.08 2.09 8.14
CA ARG A 563 -32.48 2.42 6.84
C ARG A 563 -31.14 1.73 6.65
N MET A 564 -30.44 1.40 7.75
CA MET A 564 -29.20 0.64 7.76
C MET A 564 -29.44 -0.88 7.75
N GLY A 565 -30.65 -1.31 7.36
CA GLY A 565 -31.06 -2.72 7.19
C GLY A 565 -30.01 -3.62 6.55
N PHE A 566 -29.32 -3.11 5.52
CA PHE A 566 -28.23 -3.82 4.87
C PHE A 566 -27.16 -4.25 5.88
N TYR A 567 -26.64 -3.35 6.72
CA TYR A 567 -25.64 -3.72 7.74
C TYR A 567 -26.10 -4.80 8.73
N PHE A 568 -27.41 -4.95 8.97
CA PHE A 568 -27.93 -6.00 9.85
C PHE A 568 -28.19 -7.32 9.12
N ASN A 569 -28.34 -7.28 7.79
CA ASN A 569 -28.75 -8.42 6.97
C ASN A 569 -27.59 -8.97 6.12
N SER A 570 -26.53 -8.18 5.90
CA SER A 570 -25.33 -8.59 5.15
C SER A 570 -24.46 -9.60 5.89
N ASP A 571 -24.66 -9.75 7.21
CA ASP A 571 -24.01 -10.80 8.00
C ASP A 571 -24.58 -12.21 7.66
N GLY A 572 -25.65 -12.30 6.85
CA GLY A 572 -26.38 -13.54 6.57
C GLY A 572 -26.10 -14.21 5.22
N ASP A 573 -25.56 -13.52 4.22
CA ASP A 573 -25.33 -14.09 2.88
C ASP A 573 -24.04 -13.50 2.26
N GLY A 574 -22.96 -14.27 2.33
CA GLY A 574 -21.69 -13.95 1.67
C GLY A 574 -20.65 -13.33 2.60
N ALA A 575 -20.14 -14.14 3.54
CA ALA A 575 -18.83 -13.92 4.14
C ALA A 575 -17.73 -14.01 3.05
N ALA A 576 -17.61 -12.97 2.25
CA ALA A 576 -16.35 -12.61 1.62
C ALA A 576 -15.46 -12.12 2.75
N THR A 577 -14.60 -13.03 3.20
CA THR A 577 -13.50 -12.85 4.13
C THR A 577 -12.71 -11.57 3.83
N SER A 578 -13.02 -10.48 4.52
CA SER A 578 -12.04 -9.47 4.89
C SER A 578 -11.85 -9.55 6.41
N ASN A 579 -11.02 -10.52 6.84
CA ASN A 579 -10.63 -10.75 8.24
C ASN A 579 -9.70 -9.63 8.76
N ASP A 580 -10.14 -8.38 8.68
CA ASP A 580 -9.32 -7.21 9.05
C ASP A 580 -9.91 -6.43 10.25
N SER A 581 -10.86 -7.00 11.00
CA SER A 581 -11.35 -6.36 12.24
C SER A 581 -12.03 -7.30 13.24
N SER A 582 -11.35 -7.60 14.36
CA SER A 582 -12.00 -7.85 15.68
C SER A 582 -11.07 -7.84 16.91
N ASP A 583 -9.77 -8.15 16.81
CA ASP A 583 -9.04 -8.53 18.04
C ASP A 583 -8.21 -7.48 18.75
N GLN A 584 -7.70 -6.46 18.04
CA GLN A 584 -6.98 -5.38 18.72
C GLN A 584 -7.88 -4.61 19.71
N GLY A 585 -9.19 -4.57 19.46
CA GLY A 585 -10.17 -3.94 20.35
C GLY A 585 -10.40 -4.72 21.64
N ALA A 586 -10.53 -6.04 21.56
CA ALA A 586 -10.74 -6.91 22.73
C ALA A 586 -9.53 -6.85 23.67
N LEU A 587 -8.32 -7.02 23.14
CA LEU A 587 -7.08 -6.94 23.92
C LEU A 587 -6.87 -5.56 24.55
N ALA A 588 -7.02 -4.48 23.79
CA ALA A 588 -6.87 -3.12 24.30
C ALA A 588 -7.91 -2.79 25.38
N SER A 589 -9.16 -3.25 25.22
CA SER A 589 -10.20 -3.07 26.23
C SER A 589 -9.89 -3.82 27.52
N PHE A 590 -9.39 -5.06 27.41
CA PHE A 590 -9.02 -5.87 28.56
C PHE A 590 -7.82 -5.27 29.31
N VAL A 591 -6.76 -4.87 28.61
CA VAL A 591 -5.58 -4.23 29.23
C VAL A 591 -5.98 -2.95 29.97
N LYS A 592 -6.89 -2.15 29.40
CA LYS A 592 -7.43 -0.95 30.05
C LYS A 592 -8.28 -1.28 31.29
N SER A 593 -9.09 -2.33 31.24
CA SER A 593 -9.87 -2.79 32.40
C SER A 593 -8.97 -3.36 33.50
N ALA A 594 -7.92 -4.12 33.14
CA ALA A 594 -6.95 -4.66 34.08
C ALA A 594 -6.12 -3.58 34.78
N ALA A 595 -5.87 -2.44 34.11
CA ALA A 595 -5.24 -1.28 34.74
C ALA A 595 -6.17 -0.59 35.77
N ALA A 596 -7.49 -0.67 35.58
CA ALA A 596 -8.47 -0.10 36.50
C ALA A 596 -8.86 -1.05 37.66
N ASP A 597 -8.77 -2.36 37.44
CA ASP A 597 -9.00 -3.42 38.43
C ASP A 597 -7.94 -4.53 38.30
N PRO A 598 -6.80 -4.42 39.01
CA PRO A 598 -5.72 -5.41 38.99
C PRO A 598 -6.15 -6.82 39.43
N GLY A 599 -7.32 -6.97 40.10
CA GLY A 599 -7.88 -8.26 40.47
C GLY A 599 -8.17 -9.16 39.25
N LEU A 600 -8.46 -8.55 38.09
CA LEU A 600 -8.71 -9.25 36.82
C LEU A 600 -7.50 -10.05 36.32
N LEU A 601 -6.28 -9.62 36.67
CA LEU A 601 -5.03 -10.30 36.30
C LEU A 601 -4.76 -11.57 37.14
N SER A 602 -5.58 -11.83 38.17
CA SER A 602 -5.43 -12.99 39.05
C SER A 602 -6.33 -14.17 38.67
N SER A 603 -7.16 -14.03 37.64
CA SER A 603 -7.97 -15.12 37.10
C SER A 603 -7.10 -16.12 36.32
N PRO A 604 -7.25 -17.45 36.53
CA PRO A 604 -6.57 -18.48 35.75
C PRO A 604 -6.85 -18.39 34.24
N ASP A 605 -8.04 -17.89 33.86
CA ASP A 605 -8.47 -17.76 32.47
C ASP A 605 -7.78 -16.59 31.74
N CYS A 606 -7.14 -15.67 32.49
CA CYS A 606 -6.49 -14.49 31.93
C CYS A 606 -5.27 -14.85 31.08
N SER A 607 -4.39 -15.75 31.56
CA SER A 607 -3.23 -16.19 30.79
C SER A 607 -3.62 -16.92 29.51
N ALA A 608 -4.69 -17.71 29.55
CA ALA A 608 -5.22 -18.41 28.38
C ALA A 608 -5.82 -17.43 27.36
N PHE A 609 -6.57 -16.43 27.84
CA PHE A 609 -7.08 -15.34 27.00
C PHE A 609 -5.94 -14.56 26.32
N MET A 610 -4.91 -14.17 27.09
CA MET A 610 -3.74 -13.47 26.54
C MET A 610 -3.02 -14.32 25.50
N ALA A 611 -2.82 -15.61 25.78
CA ALA A 611 -2.19 -16.53 24.85
C ALA A 611 -2.97 -16.62 23.52
N ARG A 612 -4.31 -16.70 23.55
CA ARG A 612 -5.12 -16.72 22.31
C ARG A 612 -4.98 -15.43 21.51
N GLN A 613 -5.01 -14.27 22.16
CA GLN A 613 -4.85 -12.97 21.50
C GLN A 613 -3.47 -12.81 20.85
N ILE A 614 -2.42 -13.28 21.53
CA ILE A 614 -1.05 -13.34 21.01
C ILE A 614 -0.97 -14.31 19.83
N ALA A 615 -1.59 -15.49 19.93
CA ALA A 615 -1.62 -16.49 18.86
C ALA A 615 -2.35 -15.97 17.61
N ALA A 616 -3.50 -15.33 17.80
CA ALA A 616 -4.30 -14.77 16.72
C ALA A 616 -3.55 -13.66 15.99
N HIS A 617 -2.87 -12.76 16.72
CA HIS A 617 -2.01 -11.75 16.10
C HIS A 617 -0.85 -12.38 15.32
N LEU A 618 -0.16 -13.35 15.92
CA LEU A 618 0.92 -14.11 15.26
C LEU A 618 0.43 -14.79 13.98
N PHE A 619 -0.75 -15.41 14.00
CA PHE A 619 -1.31 -16.09 12.83
C PHE A 619 -1.73 -15.11 11.73
N ARG A 620 -2.19 -13.90 12.07
CA ARG A 620 -2.42 -12.82 11.09
C ARG A 620 -1.13 -12.33 10.45
N LEU A 621 -0.09 -12.10 11.24
CA LEU A 621 1.24 -11.75 10.71
C LEU A 621 1.75 -12.82 9.73
N LEU A 622 1.40 -14.08 9.99
CA LEU A 622 1.78 -15.23 9.16
C LEU A 622 0.77 -15.58 8.06
N LEU A 623 -0.34 -14.85 7.95
CA LEU A 623 -1.47 -15.12 7.04
C LEU A 623 -1.96 -16.58 7.12
N LYS A 624 -1.91 -17.20 8.32
CA LYS A 624 -2.44 -18.55 8.55
C LYS A 624 -3.97 -18.49 8.69
N PRO A 625 -4.74 -19.34 7.99
CA PRO A 625 -6.19 -19.39 8.15
C PRO A 625 -6.52 -19.94 9.54
N ALA A 626 -7.13 -19.12 10.40
CA ALA A 626 -7.84 -19.57 11.58
C ALA A 626 -9.33 -19.45 11.26
N GLU A 627 -10.01 -20.59 11.06
CA GLU A 627 -11.46 -20.61 10.83
C GLU A 627 -12.23 -20.18 12.08
N ASN A 628 -11.65 -20.39 13.28
CA ASN A 628 -12.10 -19.88 14.56
C ASN A 628 -10.90 -19.69 15.52
N GLU A 629 -10.81 -18.54 16.19
CA GLU A 629 -9.67 -18.19 17.07
C GLU A 629 -9.68 -18.97 18.40
N ASP A 630 -10.83 -19.52 18.79
CA ASP A 630 -10.98 -20.39 19.96
C ASP A 630 -10.40 -21.81 19.76
N ASP A 631 -10.11 -22.21 18.51
CA ASP A 631 -9.52 -23.51 18.17
C ASP A 631 -7.98 -23.46 18.07
N ILE A 632 -7.35 -22.33 18.36
CA ILE A 632 -5.90 -22.20 18.33
C ILE A 632 -5.28 -22.92 19.53
N ASP A 633 -4.48 -23.97 19.26
CA ASP A 633 -3.73 -24.68 20.29
C ASP A 633 -2.62 -23.79 20.88
N VAL A 634 -2.93 -23.10 21.97
CA VAL A 634 -1.98 -22.26 22.71
C VAL A 634 -0.83 -23.05 23.34
N GLY A 635 -0.92 -24.37 23.42
CA GLY A 635 0.13 -25.27 23.90
C GLY A 635 1.23 -25.51 22.87
N MET A 636 1.04 -25.14 21.60
CA MET A 636 2.02 -25.35 20.55
C MET A 636 3.33 -24.60 20.81
N SER A 637 4.44 -25.16 20.29
CA SER A 637 5.73 -24.49 20.37
C SER A 637 5.71 -23.19 19.54
N LEU A 638 6.48 -22.18 19.95
CA LEU A 638 6.56 -20.94 19.18
C LEU A 638 7.11 -21.17 17.75
N GLN A 639 7.96 -22.18 17.59
CA GLN A 639 8.47 -22.57 16.28
C GLN A 639 7.37 -23.15 15.39
N ASP A 640 6.48 -23.99 15.92
CA ASP A 640 5.32 -24.55 15.19
C ASP A 640 4.27 -23.47 14.90
N ALA A 641 4.11 -22.52 15.84
CA ALA A 641 3.30 -21.34 15.65
C ALA A 641 3.82 -20.46 14.49
N GLY A 642 5.10 -20.59 14.13
CA GLY A 642 5.75 -19.87 13.03
C GLY A 642 6.47 -18.60 13.46
N LEU A 643 6.76 -18.46 14.76
CA LEU A 643 7.54 -17.36 15.30
C LEU A 643 9.04 -17.59 15.01
N ASP A 644 9.58 -16.88 14.04
CA ASP A 644 11.01 -16.79 13.77
C ASP A 644 11.59 -15.44 14.24
N SER A 645 12.90 -15.23 14.09
CA SER A 645 13.57 -14.00 14.52
C SER A 645 13.04 -12.73 13.84
N LEU A 646 12.42 -12.83 12.66
CA LEU A 646 11.82 -11.69 11.95
C LEU A 646 10.43 -11.40 12.49
N VAL A 647 9.58 -12.42 12.58
CA VAL A 647 8.23 -12.32 13.12
C VAL A 647 8.29 -11.88 14.59
N ALA A 648 9.32 -12.27 15.33
CA ALA A 648 9.56 -11.82 16.71
C ALA A 648 9.87 -10.31 16.81
N VAL A 649 10.49 -9.69 15.80
CA VAL A 649 10.72 -8.23 15.78
C VAL A 649 9.40 -7.48 15.58
N GLU A 650 8.55 -7.98 14.68
CA GLU A 650 7.24 -7.40 14.40
C GLU A 650 6.27 -7.62 15.58
N MET A 651 6.25 -8.83 16.12
CA MET A 651 5.55 -9.18 17.37
C MET A 651 6.01 -8.31 18.54
N ARG A 652 7.30 -8.01 18.66
CA ARG A 652 7.81 -7.09 19.69
C ARG A 652 7.28 -5.67 19.50
N SER A 653 7.24 -5.16 18.26
CA SER A 653 6.70 -3.83 17.98
C SER A 653 5.21 -3.75 18.33
N TRP A 654 4.45 -4.80 18.01
CA TRP A 654 3.04 -4.89 18.40
C TRP A 654 2.88 -5.03 19.91
N TRP A 655 3.69 -5.86 20.57
CA TRP A 655 3.65 -6.15 22.00
C TRP A 655 3.70 -4.87 22.84
N LYS A 656 4.64 -3.98 22.51
CA LYS A 656 4.77 -2.68 23.20
C LYS A 656 3.50 -1.83 23.08
N GLY A 657 2.89 -1.81 21.90
CA GLY A 657 1.63 -1.11 21.67
C GLY A 657 0.43 -1.76 22.36
N ALA A 658 0.41 -3.08 22.46
CA ALA A 658 -0.69 -3.86 23.04
C ALA A 658 -0.67 -3.87 24.58
N PHE A 659 0.51 -4.02 25.20
CA PHE A 659 0.64 -4.24 26.64
C PHE A 659 1.30 -3.08 27.39
N GLY A 660 1.90 -2.11 26.69
CA GLY A 660 2.51 -0.92 27.30
C GLY A 660 3.90 -1.13 27.90
N PHE A 661 4.50 -2.32 27.77
CA PHE A 661 5.88 -2.62 28.22
C PHE A 661 6.67 -3.40 27.16
N ASP A 662 8.00 -3.43 27.31
CA ASP A 662 8.91 -4.08 26.36
C ASP A 662 9.19 -5.55 26.72
N ILE A 663 9.36 -6.38 25.68
CA ILE A 663 9.92 -7.74 25.75
C ILE A 663 11.09 -7.84 24.76
N SER A 664 12.18 -8.52 25.11
CA SER A 664 13.29 -8.69 24.17
C SER A 664 12.99 -9.81 23.15
N VAL A 665 13.58 -9.74 21.95
CA VAL A 665 13.43 -10.79 20.93
C VAL A 665 13.96 -12.13 21.44
N LEU A 666 15.10 -12.11 22.15
CA LEU A 666 15.71 -13.32 22.72
C LEU A 666 14.84 -13.92 23.84
N GLU A 667 14.20 -13.08 24.65
CA GLU A 667 13.24 -13.51 25.66
C GLU A 667 11.98 -14.09 25.01
N MET A 668 11.44 -13.44 23.98
CA MET A 668 10.25 -13.91 23.26
C MET A 668 10.49 -15.27 22.57
N LEU A 669 11.62 -15.43 21.88
CA LEU A 669 12.02 -16.69 21.25
C LEU A 669 12.39 -17.78 22.27
N GLY A 670 12.85 -17.37 23.46
CA GLY A 670 13.16 -18.27 24.57
C GLY A 670 11.92 -18.77 25.32
N MET A 671 10.73 -18.22 25.05
CA MET A 671 9.48 -18.75 25.60
C MET A 671 9.12 -20.03 24.84
N GLY A 672 8.87 -21.14 25.55
CA GLY A 672 8.68 -22.44 24.91
C GLY A 672 7.39 -22.58 24.07
N SER A 673 6.35 -21.82 24.41
CA SER A 673 5.01 -21.94 23.81
C SER A 673 4.25 -20.61 23.81
N VAL A 674 3.14 -20.57 23.07
CA VAL A 674 2.26 -19.39 23.04
C VAL A 674 1.59 -19.15 24.40
N ALA A 675 1.28 -20.21 25.15
CA ALA A 675 0.83 -20.14 26.53
C ALA A 675 1.82 -19.41 27.44
N ALA A 676 3.13 -19.70 27.31
CA ALA A 676 4.18 -19.04 28.09
C ALA A 676 4.28 -17.53 27.79
N LEU A 677 4.00 -17.12 26.54
CA LEU A 677 3.87 -15.70 26.19
C LEU A 677 2.64 -15.07 26.86
N GLY A 678 1.51 -15.77 26.92
CA GLY A 678 0.32 -15.31 27.65
C GLY A 678 0.61 -15.07 29.14
N GLU A 679 1.31 -15.98 29.80
CA GLU A 679 1.74 -15.82 31.19
C GLU A 679 2.70 -14.64 31.38
N ARG A 680 3.64 -14.45 30.44
CA ARG A 680 4.56 -13.31 30.45
C ARG A 680 3.83 -11.98 30.31
N ALA A 681 2.78 -11.92 29.48
CA ALA A 681 1.93 -10.74 29.33
C ALA A 681 1.23 -10.39 30.65
N VAL A 682 0.62 -11.38 31.31
CA VAL A 682 -0.05 -11.19 32.61
C VAL A 682 0.94 -10.72 33.68
N ARG A 683 2.13 -11.33 33.76
CA ARG A 683 3.18 -10.94 34.72
C ARG A 683 3.65 -9.50 34.49
N GLY A 684 3.92 -9.11 33.24
CA GLY A 684 4.36 -7.74 32.94
C GLY A 684 3.29 -6.70 33.25
N LEU A 685 2.01 -7.00 33.00
CA LEU A 685 0.92 -6.12 33.41
C LEU A 685 0.80 -5.98 34.94
N LYS A 686 1.08 -7.04 35.71
CA LYS A 686 1.14 -6.99 37.18
C LYS A 686 2.32 -6.15 37.68
N GLU A 687 3.48 -6.26 37.05
CA GLU A 687 4.66 -5.45 37.34
C GLU A 687 4.35 -3.95 37.12
N CYS A 688 3.76 -3.59 35.98
CA CYS A 688 3.34 -2.22 35.69
C CYS A 688 2.25 -1.69 36.65
N ALA A 689 1.34 -2.56 37.13
CA ALA A 689 0.33 -2.19 38.11
C ALA A 689 0.90 -2.06 39.55
N GLY A 690 1.94 -2.83 39.89
CA GLY A 690 2.64 -2.78 41.18
C GLY A 690 3.47 -1.51 41.33
N GLU A 691 4.22 -1.12 40.30
CA GLU A 691 5.02 0.12 40.27
C GLU A 691 4.14 1.38 40.40
N ALA A 692 2.89 1.34 39.91
CA ALA A 692 1.92 2.42 40.08
C ALA A 692 1.39 2.55 41.53
N SER A 693 1.51 1.49 42.36
CA SER A 693 1.09 1.48 43.77
C SER A 693 2.20 1.89 44.75
N GLU A 694 3.47 1.69 44.38
CA GLU A 694 4.64 2.02 45.22
C GLU A 694 5.13 3.48 45.03
N GLY A 695 4.60 4.21 44.03
CA GLY A 695 4.96 5.61 43.74
C GLY A 695 4.34 6.69 44.65
N GLN A 696 3.67 6.31 45.76
CA GLN A 696 3.13 7.24 46.75
C GLN A 696 3.61 6.93 48.18
N ASP A 697 4.91 6.77 48.40
CA ASP A 697 5.55 7.13 49.67
C ASP A 697 7.07 7.01 49.59
N GLY A 698 7.79 8.09 49.94
CA GLY A 698 9.24 8.06 50.16
C GLY A 698 10.02 9.12 49.37
N GLY A 699 10.56 10.11 50.08
CA GLY A 699 11.21 11.29 49.50
C GLY A 699 12.64 11.10 48.98
N GLY A 700 12.98 11.95 48.01
CA GLY A 700 14.31 12.54 47.80
C GLY A 700 15.38 11.67 47.14
N GLU A 701 15.71 11.97 45.89
CA GLU A 701 16.97 12.64 45.55
C GLU A 701 16.93 13.17 44.11
N LYS A 702 17.37 14.41 43.92
CA LYS A 702 17.51 15.06 42.63
C LYS A 702 18.68 14.43 41.87
N HIS A 703 18.46 14.05 40.62
CA HIS A 703 19.54 14.13 39.62
C HIS A 703 19.10 14.90 38.38
N ASP A 704 19.98 15.85 38.08
CA ASP A 704 19.99 16.93 37.12
C ASP A 704 19.91 16.43 35.66
N THR A 705 19.03 17.06 34.87
CA THR A 705 18.95 16.88 33.41
C THR A 705 19.20 18.21 32.69
N GLU A 706 20.22 18.94 33.10
CA GLU A 706 20.88 19.90 32.21
C GLU A 706 22.08 19.25 31.51
N GLY A 707 21.90 18.97 30.22
CA GLY A 707 23.03 18.91 29.30
C GLY A 707 22.96 17.79 28.28
N TYR A 708 22.05 17.87 27.30
CA TYR A 708 22.32 17.36 25.94
C TYR A 708 21.39 18.06 24.94
N LEU A 709 21.56 19.38 24.82
CA LEU A 709 21.10 20.17 23.69
C LEU A 709 22.26 21.07 23.26
N LYS A 710 23.13 20.57 22.38
CA LYS A 710 23.90 21.37 21.41
C LYS A 710 24.80 20.50 20.52
N LEU A 711 24.84 20.92 19.26
CA LEU A 711 25.82 20.68 18.18
C LEU A 711 25.47 19.49 17.28
N LYS A 712 24.75 19.75 16.17
CA LYS A 712 25.18 20.35 14.89
C LYS A 712 25.81 19.30 13.95
N MET A 713 25.16 19.15 12.78
CA MET A 713 25.75 18.77 11.49
C MET A 713 27.05 19.56 11.24
N PRO A 714 28.01 19.02 10.47
CA PRO A 714 27.83 18.69 9.05
C PRO A 714 27.43 17.25 8.75
#